data_AF-A0A1M2VT81-F1
#
_entry.id   AF-A0A1M2VT81-F1
#
_cell.length_a   1.000
_cell.length_b   1.000
_cell.length_c   1.000
_cell.angle_alpha   90.00
_cell.angle_beta   90.00
_cell.angle_gamma   90.00
#
_symmetry.space_group_name_H-M   'P 1'
#
loop_
_entity.id
_entity.type
_entity.pdbx_description
1 polymer ?
#
loop_
_entity_poly.entity_id
_entity_poly.type
_entity_poly.pdbx_seq_one_letter_code
_entity_poly.pdbx_strand_id
1 'polypeptide(L)'
;MSDNATNGTTPPTAKRARGNHPKTGGIVKERGSGGPGKLAGFMHMPMDMFFEIASCLHPLDLLHISRTSKQLRSVILSRKSRFVWTASLAGVEGLPPCPEGMTEPAYSALLFDRVCNLCGARSSWVDYAIRLRLCPSCRKENILTGKEILPDMDHVTQRFLMAMVPCETGKDVAVAVHLERPLTHAPGDKYHAPQLRRMIMLPRKFRAQRDDETALDYMDDVFSNSTKAHVHATALLQWEAGVALNRQKEEDALKARRKASIVERVKILGYAEADFPSTKDWAKLVDQPKELTDRIWNNIKTKIVAMLKEEKERRTEAAYASRLEARLNQLSAYYNEAILEPMSSAQRALMPNLFNFYRLPSIAALVRQNDAQGDVTRDEFLALMPQLLQEVEVYKTEAKAAALAILHRALEYKPSVAGWKEDLENLSANEALTRQYALFGCHMPSHPWRQNPYHLTFEQMHDHWRTDHPEAGWVVPASYEGHSIQKDLWCSGEYGLGGKMLDSAGLPRNTPIAVLTGLIQAGRLYCSCGDPAMPPPEELDWSKLFTHVTKDLAKLEKRRKERTRVTSFNLILRSHHPLTGPDTCIKLLPEGVDTTPARARATAVDLKTRRMIEDRLALQPTGPRSIAVCRLCKALTARTYWKDGIADMELPETQAGIVHHLRGWSLCTRGEKKHDAEARKFGFRGKDELSSALTDFITTHLDTLQCYAKAALALKGGPRYMNSPPRQLEIILECRHTRGCSLDPASTFELVQSRWETIEEYTSTPLGAFNWRRSVGSREGAQREYGHDPRFAGMLSVKVVVEGFTPTSGGFFPQYRRSAPFLQDLHVSAEDIRKMLADVLVLCVSSIRLGLPLQPIQTPQGVSFAAVPGRLVRTNKRWNWEPLLRSWEAYLEGPRGVQTVDSWIGDPALQSGRPFEQLLQLIREL
;
A
#
# COMPACT_ATOMS: atom_id res chain seq x y z
N MET A 1 -33.04 6.03 0.18
CA MET A 1 -33.84 4.79 0.22
C MET A 1 -32.97 3.67 -0.31
N SER A 2 -32.89 2.61 0.51
CA SER A 2 -32.34 1.28 0.24
C SER A 2 -30.84 1.09 0.44
N ASP A 3 -30.57 0.32 1.49
CA ASP A 3 -29.32 0.03 2.16
C ASP A 3 -28.41 -1.03 1.49
N ASN A 4 -27.18 -0.98 1.99
CA ASN A 4 -26.01 -1.84 1.81
C ASN A 4 -26.25 -3.36 1.84
N ALA A 5 -25.45 -4.04 1.00
CA ALA A 5 -25.21 -5.47 1.00
C ALA A 5 -24.31 -5.91 2.18
N THR A 6 -24.69 -7.03 2.83
CA THR A 6 -23.86 -7.79 3.77
C THR A 6 -23.76 -9.25 3.34
N ASN A 7 -22.62 -9.86 3.72
CA ASN A 7 -22.11 -11.18 3.38
C ASN A 7 -23.09 -12.36 3.62
N GLY A 8 -23.06 -13.35 2.71
CA GLY A 8 -23.72 -14.64 2.87
C GLY A 8 -22.79 -15.80 2.55
N THR A 9 -22.36 -16.52 3.59
CA THR A 9 -21.63 -17.79 3.58
C THR A 9 -22.62 -18.95 3.46
N THR A 10 -22.46 -19.86 2.51
CA THR A 10 -23.31 -21.07 2.35
C THR A 10 -22.66 -22.33 2.95
N PRO A 11 -23.39 -23.15 3.73
CA PRO A 11 -22.95 -24.48 4.20
C PRO A 11 -23.45 -25.64 3.29
N PRO A 12 -22.90 -26.87 3.45
CA PRO A 12 -23.10 -27.98 2.52
C PRO A 12 -24.40 -28.76 2.75
N THR A 13 -24.90 -29.37 1.67
CA THR A 13 -26.18 -30.07 1.56
C THR A 13 -26.20 -31.45 2.21
N ALA A 14 -27.29 -31.74 2.93
CA ALA A 14 -27.57 -32.99 3.62
C ALA A 14 -28.42 -33.98 2.78
N LYS A 15 -28.27 -35.25 3.16
CA LYS A 15 -28.84 -36.49 2.59
C LYS A 15 -30.39 -36.50 2.55
N ARG A 16 -30.94 -37.06 1.47
CA ARG A 16 -32.37 -37.44 1.37
C ARG A 16 -32.66 -38.72 2.16
N ALA A 17 -33.75 -38.70 2.94
CA ALA A 17 -34.36 -39.83 3.61
C ALA A 17 -35.40 -40.55 2.73
N ARG A 18 -35.64 -41.84 2.99
CA ARG A 18 -36.80 -42.61 2.51
C ARG A 18 -37.57 -43.15 3.72
N GLY A 19 -38.90 -43.01 3.69
CA GLY A 19 -39.84 -43.43 4.73
C GLY A 19 -40.30 -44.91 4.62
N ASN A 20 -40.91 -45.35 5.72
CA ASN A 20 -41.29 -46.71 6.15
C ASN A 20 -42.48 -47.37 5.40
N HIS A 21 -42.55 -48.72 5.47
CA HIS A 21 -43.71 -49.48 6.02
C HIS A 21 -43.38 -50.99 6.22
N PRO A 22 -44.19 -51.81 6.96
CA PRO A 22 -43.72 -52.65 8.07
C PRO A 22 -43.78 -54.19 7.87
N LYS A 23 -43.29 -54.89 8.90
CA LYS A 23 -43.02 -56.33 9.03
C LYS A 23 -44.28 -57.24 9.05
N THR A 24 -44.17 -58.39 8.40
CA THR A 24 -44.72 -59.74 8.73
C THR A 24 -43.77 -60.76 8.05
N GLY A 25 -43.39 -61.95 8.50
CA GLY A 25 -43.70 -62.83 9.63
C GLY A 25 -43.39 -64.26 9.16
N GLY A 26 -42.46 -64.99 9.81
CA GLY A 26 -42.13 -66.42 9.59
C GLY A 26 -41.25 -66.72 8.36
N ILE A 27 -40.32 -67.68 8.32
CA ILE A 27 -40.11 -68.93 9.08
C ILE A 27 -38.60 -69.22 9.11
N VAL A 28 -38.07 -69.64 10.27
CA VAL A 28 -36.76 -70.29 10.38
C VAL A 28 -36.97 -71.80 10.45
N LYS A 29 -36.42 -72.53 9.47
CA LYS A 29 -35.93 -73.92 9.45
C LYS A 29 -35.38 -74.13 8.03
N GLU A 30 -34.22 -74.72 7.75
CA GLU A 30 -33.22 -75.43 8.51
C GLU A 30 -31.94 -75.43 7.64
N ARG A 31 -30.77 -75.66 8.25
CA ARG A 31 -29.47 -75.68 7.57
C ARG A 31 -29.40 -76.81 6.54
N GLY A 32 -29.50 -76.47 5.25
CA GLY A 32 -29.08 -77.35 4.17
C GLY A 32 -27.55 -77.43 4.13
N SER A 33 -27.01 -78.63 4.38
CA SER A 33 -25.62 -78.98 4.15
C SER A 33 -25.28 -78.82 2.66
N GLY A 34 -24.67 -77.70 2.28
CA GLY A 34 -24.08 -77.52 0.96
C GLY A 34 -22.78 -78.31 0.87
N GLY A 35 -22.68 -79.23 -0.09
CA GLY A 35 -21.47 -79.97 -0.40
C GLY A 35 -20.27 -79.07 -0.77
N PRO A 36 -19.04 -79.62 -0.79
CA PRO A 36 -17.82 -78.83 -1.01
C PRO A 36 -17.85 -78.16 -2.39
N GLY A 37 -17.71 -76.82 -2.43
CA GLY A 37 -17.77 -76.03 -3.66
C GLY A 37 -16.66 -76.36 -4.68
N LYS A 38 -16.81 -75.92 -5.94
CA LYS A 38 -15.89 -76.19 -7.09
C LYS A 38 -14.40 -75.85 -6.84
N LEU A 39 -14.08 -75.04 -5.83
CA LEU A 39 -12.71 -74.69 -5.42
C LEU A 39 -12.17 -75.58 -4.27
N ALA A 40 -12.96 -76.54 -3.78
CA ALA A 40 -12.55 -77.44 -2.72
C ALA A 40 -11.29 -78.23 -3.12
N GLY A 41 -11.16 -78.64 -4.38
CA GLY A 41 -9.99 -79.34 -4.91
C GLY A 41 -8.68 -78.55 -4.77
N PHE A 42 -8.72 -77.21 -4.81
CA PHE A 42 -7.54 -76.37 -4.58
C PHE A 42 -6.94 -76.58 -3.17
N MET A 43 -7.80 -76.80 -2.17
CA MET A 43 -7.38 -77.10 -0.80
C MET A 43 -6.94 -78.57 -0.60
N HIS A 44 -7.12 -79.43 -1.61
CA HIS A 44 -6.70 -80.83 -1.63
C HIS A 44 -5.51 -81.08 -2.59
N MET A 45 -4.94 -80.01 -3.18
CA MET A 45 -3.75 -80.09 -4.03
C MET A 45 -2.53 -80.54 -3.20
N PRO A 46 -1.67 -81.42 -3.73
CA PRO A 46 -0.39 -81.74 -3.10
C PRO A 46 0.42 -80.46 -2.83
N MET A 47 0.98 -80.35 -1.63
CA MET A 47 1.67 -79.14 -1.19
C MET A 47 2.81 -78.71 -2.12
N ASP A 48 3.50 -79.66 -2.75
CA ASP A 48 4.61 -79.39 -3.66
C ASP A 48 4.17 -78.62 -4.91
N MET A 49 3.04 -79.01 -5.53
CA MET A 49 2.50 -78.31 -6.70
C MET A 49 2.02 -76.90 -6.35
N PHE A 50 1.42 -76.75 -5.16
CA PHE A 50 0.99 -75.44 -4.67
C PHE A 50 2.20 -74.52 -4.48
N PHE A 51 3.30 -75.02 -3.91
CA PHE A 51 4.51 -74.24 -3.71
C PHE A 51 5.24 -73.89 -5.01
N GLU A 52 5.21 -74.76 -6.02
CA GLU A 52 5.74 -74.45 -7.36
C GLU A 52 4.98 -73.28 -8.00
N ILE A 53 3.65 -73.35 -8.04
CA ILE A 53 2.81 -72.27 -8.57
C ILE A 53 3.04 -70.98 -7.79
N ALA A 54 3.04 -71.07 -6.45
CA ALA A 54 3.25 -69.92 -5.58
C ALA A 54 4.63 -69.26 -5.82
N SER A 55 5.67 -70.04 -6.12
CA SER A 55 7.02 -69.52 -6.38
C SER A 55 7.11 -68.67 -7.65
N CYS A 56 6.19 -68.88 -8.60
CA CYS A 56 6.11 -68.12 -9.85
C CYS A 56 5.24 -66.86 -9.76
N LEU A 57 4.53 -66.64 -8.65
CA LEU A 57 3.65 -65.47 -8.49
C LEU A 57 4.45 -64.21 -8.14
N HIS A 58 3.90 -63.05 -8.49
CA HIS A 58 4.46 -61.78 -8.02
C HIS A 58 4.31 -61.68 -6.49
N PRO A 59 5.28 -61.09 -5.76
CA PRO A 59 5.24 -61.06 -4.28
C PRO A 59 3.97 -60.42 -3.69
N LEU A 60 3.39 -59.44 -4.40
CA LEU A 60 2.10 -58.84 -4.02
C LEU A 60 0.93 -59.83 -4.08
N ASP A 61 0.92 -60.73 -5.08
CA ASP A 61 -0.13 -61.71 -5.24
C ASP A 61 -0.05 -62.78 -4.16
N LEU A 62 1.16 -63.19 -3.77
CA LEU A 62 1.38 -64.05 -2.60
C LEU A 62 0.83 -63.44 -1.31
N LEU A 63 1.03 -62.13 -1.10
CA LEU A 63 0.45 -61.43 0.04
C LEU A 63 -1.08 -61.46 -0.01
N HIS A 64 -1.68 -61.22 -1.16
CA HIS A 64 -3.13 -61.27 -1.33
C HIS A 64 -3.68 -62.67 -1.06
N ILE A 65 -3.05 -63.73 -1.60
CA ILE A 65 -3.47 -65.11 -1.36
C ILE A 65 -3.37 -65.46 0.13
N SER A 66 -2.33 -65.04 0.83
CA SER A 66 -2.21 -65.26 2.29
C SER A 66 -3.33 -64.60 3.13
N ARG A 67 -4.10 -63.67 2.54
CA ARG A 67 -5.18 -62.94 3.19
C ARG A 67 -6.57 -63.49 2.85
N THR A 68 -6.71 -64.41 1.89
CA THR A 68 -8.01 -64.96 1.48
C THR A 68 -8.51 -66.11 2.38
N SER A 69 -7.61 -66.86 3.04
CA SER A 69 -7.98 -68.02 3.88
C SER A 69 -7.02 -68.20 5.07
N LYS A 70 -7.57 -68.63 6.22
CA LYS A 70 -6.79 -68.95 7.43
C LYS A 70 -5.79 -70.11 7.21
N GLN A 71 -6.17 -71.10 6.40
CA GLN A 71 -5.32 -72.24 6.08
C GLN A 71 -4.19 -71.85 5.12
N LEU A 72 -4.49 -71.06 4.08
CA LEU A 72 -3.45 -70.54 3.19
C LEU A 72 -2.51 -69.59 3.92
N ARG A 73 -3.02 -68.79 4.86
CA ARG A 73 -2.20 -67.95 5.73
C ARG A 73 -1.20 -68.77 6.55
N SER A 74 -1.66 -69.84 7.21
CA SER A 74 -0.78 -70.67 8.04
C SER A 74 0.30 -71.39 7.24
N VAL A 75 0.00 -71.75 5.99
CA VAL A 75 0.94 -72.38 5.06
C VAL A 75 1.93 -71.37 4.47
N ILE A 76 1.44 -70.31 3.82
CA ILE A 76 2.27 -69.35 3.07
C ILE A 76 3.18 -68.54 4.01
N LEU A 77 2.71 -68.18 5.21
CA LEU A 77 3.51 -67.42 6.19
C LEU A 77 4.32 -68.33 7.13
N SER A 78 4.28 -69.64 6.94
CA SER A 78 5.13 -70.58 7.67
C SER A 78 6.60 -70.35 7.31
N ARG A 79 7.50 -70.50 8.30
CA ARG A 79 8.95 -70.49 8.03
C ARG A 79 9.38 -71.56 7.03
N LYS A 80 8.66 -72.69 6.96
CA LYS A 80 8.94 -73.77 5.99
C LYS A 80 8.73 -73.32 4.54
N SER A 81 7.92 -72.28 4.31
CA SER A 81 7.57 -71.76 2.98
C SER A 81 8.44 -70.57 2.56
N ARG A 82 9.54 -70.28 3.27
CA ARG A 82 10.46 -69.17 2.96
C ARG A 82 11.01 -69.22 1.53
N PHE A 83 11.27 -70.42 1.02
CA PHE A 83 11.80 -70.63 -0.33
C PHE A 83 10.86 -70.07 -1.42
N VAL A 84 9.54 -70.17 -1.22
CA VAL A 84 8.52 -69.65 -2.15
C VAL A 84 8.63 -68.13 -2.30
N TRP A 85 8.76 -67.43 -1.17
CA TRP A 85 8.91 -65.98 -1.17
C TRP A 85 10.24 -65.53 -1.76
N THR A 86 11.30 -66.31 -1.52
CA THR A 86 12.63 -66.03 -2.07
C THR A 86 12.61 -66.15 -3.60
N ALA A 87 11.99 -67.20 -4.14
CA ALA A 87 11.82 -67.39 -5.58
C ALA A 87 10.95 -66.29 -6.20
N SER A 88 9.82 -65.95 -5.57
CA SER A 88 8.92 -64.89 -6.02
C SER A 88 9.60 -63.52 -6.10
N LEU A 89 10.41 -63.15 -5.10
CA LEU A 89 11.19 -61.90 -5.11
C LEU A 89 12.29 -61.90 -6.17
N ALA A 90 12.96 -63.04 -6.39
CA ALA A 90 13.98 -63.18 -7.43
C ALA A 90 13.42 -63.03 -8.86
N GLY A 91 12.12 -63.24 -9.06
CA GLY A 91 11.44 -62.98 -10.32
C GLY A 91 11.24 -61.49 -10.64
N VAL A 92 11.48 -60.57 -9.69
CA VAL A 92 11.39 -59.12 -9.93
C VAL A 92 12.74 -58.59 -10.40
N GLU A 93 12.83 -58.23 -11.68
CA GLU A 93 14.09 -57.81 -12.31
C GLU A 93 14.74 -56.62 -11.58
N GLY A 94 16.03 -56.76 -11.27
CA GLY A 94 16.86 -55.72 -10.65
C GLY A 94 16.53 -55.40 -9.18
N LEU A 95 15.60 -56.12 -8.56
CA LEU A 95 15.20 -55.85 -7.17
C LEU A 95 16.33 -56.21 -6.18
N PRO A 96 16.74 -55.28 -5.30
CA PRO A 96 17.68 -55.60 -4.22
C PRO A 96 17.18 -56.74 -3.32
N PRO A 97 18.07 -57.63 -2.85
CA PRO A 97 17.67 -58.76 -2.00
C PRO A 97 17.02 -58.28 -0.68
N CYS A 98 16.22 -59.16 -0.08
CA CYS A 98 15.59 -58.93 1.22
C CYS A 98 16.70 -58.67 2.28
N PRO A 99 16.66 -57.56 3.02
CA PRO A 99 17.74 -57.19 3.92
C PRO A 99 17.75 -58.04 5.20
N GLU A 100 18.92 -58.15 5.82
CA GLU A 100 19.08 -58.78 7.13
C GLU A 100 18.14 -58.11 8.17
N GLY A 101 17.48 -58.93 8.98
CA GLY A 101 16.51 -58.48 9.99
C GLY A 101 15.08 -58.28 9.49
N MET A 102 14.78 -58.52 8.20
CA MET A 102 13.42 -58.49 7.65
C MET A 102 13.04 -59.86 7.04
N THR A 103 11.77 -60.24 7.15
CA THR A 103 11.24 -61.44 6.50
C THR A 103 10.76 -61.10 5.09
N GLU A 104 10.86 -62.04 4.15
CA GLU A 104 10.46 -61.84 2.76
C GLU A 104 9.00 -61.37 2.61
N PRO A 105 8.01 -61.90 3.38
CA PRO A 105 6.64 -61.37 3.34
C PRO A 105 6.55 -59.91 3.81
N ALA A 106 7.32 -59.52 4.85
CA ALA A 106 7.34 -58.15 5.33
C ALA A 106 7.99 -57.20 4.32
N TYR A 107 9.06 -57.66 3.65
CA TYR A 107 9.73 -56.92 2.58
C TYR A 107 8.81 -56.72 1.37
N SER A 108 8.12 -57.78 0.96
CA SER A 108 7.12 -57.74 -0.11
C SER A 108 6.00 -56.74 0.21
N ALA A 109 5.57 -56.70 1.48
CA ALA A 109 4.53 -55.75 1.91
C ALA A 109 5.06 -54.31 1.93
N LEU A 110 6.31 -54.10 2.34
CA LEU A 110 6.96 -52.79 2.29
C LEU A 110 7.09 -52.30 0.84
N LEU A 111 7.39 -53.15 -0.13
CA LEU A 111 7.61 -52.73 -1.51
C LEU A 111 6.32 -52.56 -2.32
N PHE A 112 5.42 -53.53 -2.24
CA PHE A 112 4.33 -53.65 -3.21
C PHE A 112 2.93 -53.40 -2.62
N ASP A 113 2.76 -53.55 -1.31
CA ASP A 113 1.46 -53.34 -0.68
C ASP A 113 1.18 -51.85 -0.43
N ARG A 114 -0.06 -51.50 -0.10
CA ARG A 114 -0.50 -50.13 0.17
C ARG A 114 -1.21 -50.01 1.51
N VAL A 115 -0.76 -50.78 2.50
CA VAL A 115 -1.35 -50.86 3.83
C VAL A 115 -0.41 -50.24 4.86
N CYS A 116 -0.95 -49.41 5.75
CA CYS A 116 -0.24 -48.79 6.85
C CYS A 116 0.19 -49.84 7.87
N ASN A 117 1.46 -49.85 8.26
CA ASN A 117 2.01 -50.82 9.20
C ASN A 117 1.47 -50.66 10.64
N LEU A 118 0.98 -49.47 11.00
CA LEU A 118 0.49 -49.22 12.37
C LEU A 118 -1.01 -49.45 12.53
N CYS A 119 -1.83 -48.98 11.59
CA CYS A 119 -3.30 -48.99 11.74
C CYS A 119 -4.04 -49.81 10.65
N GLY A 120 -3.35 -50.30 9.63
CA GLY A 120 -3.96 -51.07 8.54
C GLY A 120 -4.73 -50.26 7.49
N ALA A 121 -4.82 -48.93 7.62
CA ALA A 121 -5.43 -48.07 6.61
C ALA A 121 -4.60 -47.99 5.32
N ARG A 122 -5.18 -47.52 4.22
CA ARG A 122 -4.46 -47.35 2.94
C ARG A 122 -3.34 -46.30 3.06
N SER A 123 -2.16 -46.61 2.54
CA SER A 123 -1.00 -45.71 2.49
C SER A 123 -0.37 -45.66 1.10
N SER A 124 0.00 -44.47 0.66
CA SER A 124 0.86 -44.21 -0.50
C SER A 124 2.30 -43.84 -0.11
N TRP A 125 2.55 -43.51 1.16
CA TRP A 125 3.87 -43.11 1.64
C TRP A 125 4.61 -44.33 2.17
N VAL A 126 5.87 -44.45 1.77
CA VAL A 126 6.81 -45.47 2.23
C VAL A 126 8.15 -44.80 2.43
N ASP A 127 8.88 -45.22 3.46
CA ASP A 127 10.29 -44.93 3.60
C ASP A 127 11.05 -46.24 3.78
N TYR A 128 12.07 -46.44 2.94
CA TYR A 128 12.81 -47.70 2.87
C TYR A 128 13.91 -47.81 3.94
N ALA A 129 14.40 -46.68 4.47
CA ALA A 129 15.40 -46.68 5.54
C ALA A 129 14.75 -46.95 6.90
N ILE A 130 13.66 -46.24 7.21
CA ILE A 130 12.82 -46.47 8.39
C ILE A 130 12.04 -47.80 8.27
N ARG A 131 11.84 -48.29 7.04
CA ARG A 131 11.13 -49.54 6.72
C ARG A 131 9.65 -49.53 7.12
N LEU A 132 8.97 -48.40 6.89
CA LEU A 132 7.56 -48.23 7.23
C LEU A 132 6.74 -47.64 6.07
N ARG A 133 5.52 -48.17 5.90
CA ARG A 133 4.40 -47.55 5.23
C ARG A 133 3.44 -46.99 6.25
N LEU A 134 3.16 -45.69 6.14
CA LEU A 134 2.29 -44.99 7.09
C LEU A 134 1.22 -44.21 6.34
N CYS A 135 -0.03 -44.28 6.78
CA CYS A 135 -1.06 -43.38 6.29
C CYS A 135 -0.77 -41.93 6.77
N PRO A 136 -1.41 -40.90 6.18
CA PRO A 136 -1.12 -39.51 6.53
C PRO A 136 -1.24 -39.20 8.04
N SER A 137 -2.23 -39.78 8.74
CA SER A 137 -2.39 -39.57 10.19
C SER A 137 -1.25 -40.20 10.99
N CYS A 138 -0.98 -41.49 10.80
CA CYS A 138 0.10 -42.18 11.49
C CYS A 138 1.48 -41.57 11.19
N ARG A 139 1.72 -41.09 9.96
CA ARG A 139 2.96 -40.40 9.61
C ARG A 139 3.11 -39.12 10.42
N LYS A 140 2.07 -38.28 10.47
CA LYS A 140 2.10 -37.01 11.22
C LYS A 140 2.37 -37.22 12.71
N GLU A 141 1.83 -38.31 13.28
CA GLU A 141 1.98 -38.60 14.71
C GLU A 141 3.33 -39.25 15.07
N ASN A 142 3.91 -40.06 14.17
CA ASN A 142 5.03 -40.94 14.51
C ASN A 142 6.35 -40.57 13.81
N ILE A 143 6.33 -39.70 12.80
CA ILE A 143 7.53 -39.24 12.09
C ILE A 143 7.78 -37.78 12.48
N LEU A 144 8.77 -37.56 13.34
CA LEU A 144 9.11 -36.25 13.91
C LEU A 144 10.58 -35.93 13.67
N THR A 145 10.96 -34.66 13.70
CA THR A 145 12.37 -34.26 13.54
C THR A 145 13.23 -34.68 14.73
N GLY A 146 14.53 -34.91 14.51
CA GLY A 146 15.47 -35.23 15.58
C GLY A 146 15.46 -34.19 16.71
N LYS A 147 15.31 -32.90 16.36
CA LYS A 147 15.18 -31.79 17.30
C LYS A 147 13.91 -31.85 18.15
N GLU A 148 12.77 -32.24 17.57
CA GLU A 148 11.51 -32.40 18.31
C GLU A 148 11.55 -33.58 19.28
N ILE A 149 12.29 -34.64 18.93
CA ILE A 149 12.41 -35.84 19.77
C ILE A 149 13.44 -35.64 20.89
N LEU A 150 14.51 -34.88 20.64
CA LEU A 150 15.64 -34.67 21.53
C LEU A 150 15.90 -33.16 21.79
N PRO A 151 14.95 -32.42 22.40
CA PRO A 151 15.07 -30.95 22.53
C PRO A 151 16.12 -30.50 23.56
N ASP A 152 16.36 -31.30 24.61
CA ASP A 152 17.16 -30.91 25.79
C ASP A 152 18.56 -31.57 25.83
N MET A 153 19.04 -32.09 24.69
CA MET A 153 20.34 -32.77 24.60
C MET A 153 21.41 -31.87 23.99
N ASP A 154 22.66 -32.03 24.44
CA ASP A 154 23.80 -31.37 23.80
C ASP A 154 24.00 -31.88 22.36
N HIS A 155 24.59 -31.05 21.51
CA HIS A 155 24.70 -31.30 20.07
C HIS A 155 25.51 -32.56 19.74
N VAL A 156 26.44 -32.99 20.60
CA VAL A 156 27.26 -34.19 20.40
C VAL A 156 26.44 -35.43 20.74
N THR A 157 25.80 -35.46 21.91
CA THR A 157 24.93 -36.57 22.33
C THR A 157 23.74 -36.73 21.38
N GLN A 158 23.13 -35.63 20.96
CA GLN A 158 22.03 -35.64 19.99
C GLN A 158 22.47 -36.27 18.66
N ARG A 159 23.61 -35.83 18.10
CA ARG A 159 24.15 -36.38 16.85
C ARG A 159 24.47 -37.86 16.96
N PHE A 160 25.03 -38.30 18.08
CA PHE A 160 25.33 -39.70 18.34
C PHE A 160 24.05 -40.57 18.37
N LEU A 161 23.03 -40.17 19.15
CA LEU A 161 21.77 -40.94 19.25
C LEU A 161 21.02 -41.00 17.91
N MET A 162 21.04 -39.91 17.15
CA MET A 162 20.46 -39.84 15.81
C MET A 162 21.18 -40.77 14.81
N ALA A 163 22.49 -40.94 14.94
CA ALA A 163 23.29 -41.83 14.09
C ALA A 163 23.01 -43.33 14.36
N MET A 164 22.46 -43.69 15.54
CA MET A 164 22.17 -45.09 15.90
C MET A 164 20.95 -45.68 15.18
N VAL A 165 20.08 -44.85 14.61
CA VAL A 165 18.83 -45.28 13.98
C VAL A 165 18.63 -44.58 12.64
N PRO A 166 17.99 -45.24 11.65
CA PRO A 166 17.78 -44.64 10.35
C PRO A 166 16.77 -43.48 10.41
N CYS A 167 16.99 -42.48 9.57
CA CYS A 167 16.08 -41.36 9.35
C CYS A 167 15.36 -41.48 7.99
N GLU A 168 14.37 -40.62 7.74
CA GLU A 168 13.61 -40.58 6.50
C GLU A 168 14.54 -40.12 5.36
N THR A 169 14.70 -40.96 4.34
CA THR A 169 15.46 -40.62 3.12
C THR A 169 14.59 -39.90 2.09
N GLY A 170 13.28 -40.19 2.10
CA GLY A 170 12.38 -39.72 1.05
C GLY A 170 12.63 -40.43 -0.29
N LYS A 171 12.48 -39.71 -1.41
CA LYS A 171 12.61 -40.25 -2.78
C LYS A 171 13.88 -39.82 -3.52
N ASP A 172 14.70 -38.98 -2.91
CA ASP A 172 15.90 -38.46 -3.54
C ASP A 172 17.09 -39.40 -3.30
N VAL A 173 17.64 -39.97 -4.37
CA VAL A 173 18.77 -40.91 -4.33
C VAL A 173 20.02 -40.23 -3.78
N ALA A 174 20.28 -38.97 -4.13
CA ALA A 174 21.47 -38.27 -3.65
C ALA A 174 21.39 -38.01 -2.14
N VAL A 175 20.20 -37.67 -1.64
CA VAL A 175 19.95 -37.55 -0.20
C VAL A 175 20.11 -38.90 0.48
N ALA A 176 19.58 -39.98 -0.09
CA ALA A 176 19.73 -41.33 0.47
C ALA A 176 21.21 -41.74 0.58
N VAL A 177 22.01 -41.53 -0.47
CA VAL A 177 23.47 -41.79 -0.48
C VAL A 177 24.18 -40.97 0.61
N HIS A 178 23.79 -39.72 0.80
CA HIS A 178 24.40 -38.87 1.82
C HIS A 178 24.14 -39.39 3.25
N LEU A 179 22.94 -39.94 3.49
CA LEU A 179 22.50 -40.47 4.78
C LEU A 179 23.06 -41.88 5.08
N GLU A 180 23.72 -42.53 4.13
CA GLU A 180 24.47 -43.78 4.39
C GLU A 180 25.59 -43.60 5.43
N ARG A 181 26.01 -42.36 5.68
CA ARG A 181 26.99 -41.97 6.68
C ARG A 181 26.24 -41.43 7.90
N PRO A 182 25.92 -42.21 8.95
CA PRO A 182 24.91 -41.80 9.93
C PRO A 182 25.28 -40.53 10.73
N LEU A 183 26.56 -40.20 10.83
CA LEU A 183 27.01 -38.94 11.43
C LEU A 183 26.68 -37.70 10.59
N THR A 184 26.24 -37.82 9.33
CA THR A 184 25.78 -36.68 8.51
C THR A 184 24.36 -36.25 8.85
N HIS A 185 23.62 -37.05 9.63
CA HIS A 185 22.27 -36.74 10.06
C HIS A 185 22.22 -35.38 10.77
N ALA A 186 21.26 -34.55 10.36
CA ALA A 186 21.00 -33.24 10.89
C ALA A 186 19.83 -33.25 11.89
N PRO A 187 19.77 -32.30 12.85
CA PRO A 187 18.64 -32.19 13.78
C PRO A 187 17.27 -32.01 13.10
N GLY A 188 17.25 -31.54 11.85
CA GLY A 188 16.03 -31.38 11.05
C GLY A 188 15.56 -32.66 10.36
N ASP A 189 16.36 -33.72 10.33
CA ASP A 189 15.98 -34.98 9.72
C ASP A 189 14.89 -35.66 10.54
N LYS A 190 14.04 -36.45 9.86
CA LYS A 190 12.85 -37.04 10.45
C LYS A 190 13.08 -38.49 10.80
N TYR A 191 12.61 -38.88 11.97
CA TYR A 191 12.79 -40.22 12.52
C TYR A 191 11.46 -40.80 12.93
N HIS A 192 11.40 -42.13 12.97
CA HIS A 192 10.35 -42.81 13.70
C HIS A 192 10.52 -42.58 15.21
N ALA A 193 9.69 -41.70 15.77
CA ALA A 193 9.85 -41.21 17.14
C ALA A 193 9.92 -42.32 18.21
N PRO A 194 9.09 -43.39 18.17
CA PRO A 194 9.22 -44.51 19.09
C PRO A 194 10.58 -45.21 19.03
N GLN A 195 11.21 -45.28 17.85
CA GLN A 195 12.51 -45.94 17.68
C GLN A 195 13.64 -45.07 18.23
N LEU A 196 13.68 -43.78 17.89
CA LEU A 196 14.71 -42.87 18.40
C LEU A 196 14.61 -42.67 19.93
N ARG A 197 13.40 -42.56 20.49
CA ARG A 197 13.20 -42.44 21.94
C ARG A 197 13.72 -43.64 22.72
N ARG A 198 13.67 -44.85 22.15
CA ARG A 198 14.23 -46.05 22.80
C ARG A 198 15.74 -45.95 22.98
N MET A 199 16.45 -45.21 22.11
CA MET A 199 17.90 -45.04 22.23
C MET A 199 18.28 -44.22 23.48
N ILE A 200 17.40 -43.30 23.92
CA ILE A 200 17.58 -42.51 25.16
C ILE A 200 17.62 -43.43 26.40
N MET A 201 16.85 -44.52 26.36
CA MET A 201 16.66 -45.44 27.49
C MET A 201 17.74 -46.53 27.57
N LEU A 202 18.66 -46.60 26.60
CA LEU A 202 19.78 -47.55 26.65
C LEU A 202 20.78 -47.11 27.74
N PRO A 203 21.27 -48.03 28.60
CA PRO A 203 22.14 -47.68 29.72
C PRO A 203 23.39 -46.90 29.29
N ARG A 204 23.70 -45.80 30.00
CA ARG A 204 24.93 -44.97 29.87
C ARG A 204 26.28 -45.71 30.01
N LYS A 205 26.27 -47.04 30.14
CA LYS A 205 27.46 -47.88 30.39
C LYS A 205 28.49 -47.90 29.25
N PHE A 206 28.21 -47.28 28.11
CA PHE A 206 29.20 -47.09 27.02
C PHE A 206 30.13 -45.90 27.21
N ARG A 207 29.99 -45.10 28.29
CA ARG A 207 30.84 -43.94 28.58
C ARG A 207 32.12 -44.23 29.40
N ALA A 208 32.42 -45.48 29.72
CA ALA A 208 33.59 -45.81 30.57
C ALA A 208 34.67 -46.57 29.81
N GLN A 209 35.79 -45.86 29.56
CA GLN A 209 37.13 -46.31 29.15
C GLN A 209 37.23 -47.10 27.83
N ARG A 210 37.80 -46.50 26.77
CA ARG A 210 38.68 -47.19 25.79
C ARG A 210 39.50 -46.21 24.94
N ASP A 211 40.64 -46.71 24.49
CA ASP A 211 41.69 -46.10 23.68
C ASP A 211 41.19 -45.77 22.26
N ASP A 212 41.73 -44.71 21.63
CA ASP A 212 41.22 -44.09 20.39
C ASP A 212 41.02 -45.06 19.20
N GLU A 213 41.83 -46.12 19.09
CA GLU A 213 41.76 -47.10 18.00
C GLU A 213 40.53 -48.03 18.10
N THR A 214 40.05 -48.31 19.32
CA THR A 214 38.85 -49.16 19.55
C THR A 214 37.54 -48.37 19.56
N ALA A 215 37.59 -47.04 19.50
CA ALA A 215 36.42 -46.18 19.48
C ALA A 215 35.75 -46.12 18.08
N LEU A 216 36.54 -46.21 17.00
CA LEU A 216 36.03 -46.20 15.62
C LEU A 216 35.28 -47.50 15.29
N ASP A 217 35.87 -48.66 15.59
CA ASP A 217 35.22 -49.98 15.41
C ASP A 217 33.92 -50.10 16.20
N TYR A 218 33.90 -49.54 17.42
CA TYR A 218 32.70 -49.48 18.24
C TYR A 218 31.62 -48.56 17.63
N MET A 219 32.00 -47.40 17.10
CA MET A 219 31.04 -46.51 16.41
C MET A 219 30.47 -47.15 15.15
N ASP A 220 31.29 -47.86 14.39
CA ASP A 220 30.85 -48.60 13.20
C ASP A 220 29.89 -49.74 13.57
N ASP A 221 30.13 -50.47 14.66
CA ASP A 221 29.19 -51.49 15.17
C ASP A 221 27.86 -50.87 15.64
N VAL A 222 27.94 -49.78 16.40
CA VAL A 222 26.76 -49.08 16.93
C VAL A 222 25.89 -48.48 15.82
N PHE A 223 26.51 -47.90 14.80
CA PHE A 223 25.79 -47.27 13.68
C PHE A 223 25.49 -48.27 12.55
N SER A 224 26.04 -49.49 12.60
CA SER A 224 25.93 -50.52 11.55
C SER A 224 24.49 -50.72 11.08
N ASN A 225 23.54 -50.78 12.02
CA ASN A 225 22.13 -50.97 11.68
C ASN A 225 21.55 -49.78 10.88
N SER A 226 21.91 -48.55 11.25
CA SER A 226 21.50 -47.34 10.54
C SER A 226 22.11 -47.30 9.14
N THR A 227 23.43 -47.51 9.05
CA THR A 227 24.17 -47.57 7.78
C THR A 227 23.58 -48.64 6.84
N LYS A 228 23.40 -49.88 7.30
CA LYS A 228 22.83 -50.97 6.49
C LYS A 228 21.41 -50.64 6.01
N ALA A 229 20.60 -49.97 6.84
CA ALA A 229 19.26 -49.56 6.46
C ALA A 229 19.27 -48.48 5.37
N HIS A 230 20.13 -47.47 5.49
CA HIS A 230 20.27 -46.41 4.50
C HIS A 230 20.85 -46.91 3.18
N VAL A 231 21.91 -47.74 3.19
CA VAL A 231 22.50 -48.33 1.98
C VAL A 231 21.46 -49.17 1.23
N HIS A 232 20.66 -49.96 1.95
CA HIS A 232 19.60 -50.75 1.33
C HIS A 232 18.48 -49.86 0.75
N ALA A 233 18.11 -48.78 1.46
CA ALA A 233 17.16 -47.80 0.96
C ALA A 233 17.64 -47.11 -0.33
N THR A 234 18.92 -46.75 -0.41
CA THR A 234 19.53 -46.19 -1.62
C THR A 234 19.39 -47.16 -2.79
N ALA A 235 19.74 -48.43 -2.61
CA ALA A 235 19.64 -49.45 -3.67
C ALA A 235 18.19 -49.59 -4.17
N LEU A 236 17.22 -49.56 -3.26
CA LEU A 236 15.80 -49.60 -3.61
C LEU A 236 15.32 -48.38 -4.38
N LEU A 237 15.74 -47.18 -3.99
CA LEU A 237 15.40 -45.94 -4.69
C LEU A 237 16.03 -45.90 -6.10
N GLN A 238 17.27 -46.38 -6.24
CA GLN A 238 17.92 -46.52 -7.54
C GLN A 238 17.16 -47.49 -8.45
N TRP A 239 16.74 -48.64 -7.92
CA TRP A 239 15.90 -49.59 -8.65
C TRP A 239 14.56 -48.99 -9.05
N GLU A 240 13.83 -48.33 -8.13
CA GLU A 240 12.54 -47.69 -8.43
C GLU A 240 12.68 -46.61 -9.52
N ALA A 241 13.77 -45.82 -9.47
CA ALA A 241 14.11 -44.84 -10.49
C ALA A 241 14.43 -45.49 -11.85
N GLY A 242 15.15 -46.61 -11.85
CA GLY A 242 15.45 -47.38 -13.06
C GLY A 242 14.19 -47.95 -13.73
N VAL A 243 13.29 -48.52 -12.94
CA VAL A 243 11.99 -49.03 -13.43
C VAL A 243 11.16 -47.89 -14.05
N ALA A 244 11.09 -46.74 -13.36
CA ALA A 244 10.39 -45.57 -13.89
C ALA A 244 11.00 -45.05 -15.20
N LEU A 245 12.34 -45.02 -15.29
CA LEU A 245 13.07 -44.60 -16.49
C LEU A 245 12.82 -45.55 -17.67
N ASN A 246 12.84 -46.86 -17.45
CA ASN A 246 12.58 -47.84 -18.51
C ASN A 246 11.15 -47.71 -19.05
N ARG A 247 10.15 -47.57 -18.15
CA ARG A 247 8.78 -47.28 -18.56
C ARG A 247 8.67 -45.99 -19.38
N GLN A 248 9.36 -44.93 -18.97
CA GLN A 248 9.38 -43.67 -19.70
C GLN A 248 10.00 -43.84 -21.10
N LYS A 249 11.12 -44.57 -21.22
CA LYS A 249 11.75 -44.88 -22.51
C LYS A 249 10.80 -45.66 -23.44
N GLU A 250 10.07 -46.63 -22.91
CA GLU A 250 9.06 -47.38 -23.68
C GLU A 250 7.91 -46.48 -24.16
N GLU A 251 7.39 -45.63 -23.27
CA GLU A 251 6.35 -44.65 -23.60
C GLU A 251 6.84 -43.65 -24.67
N ASP A 252 8.08 -43.17 -24.57
CA ASP A 252 8.65 -42.23 -25.52
C ASP A 252 8.98 -42.88 -26.87
N ALA A 253 9.42 -44.14 -26.89
CA ALA A 253 9.58 -44.90 -28.12
C ALA A 253 8.23 -45.06 -28.86
N LEU A 254 7.13 -45.30 -28.12
CA LEU A 254 5.79 -45.35 -28.68
C LEU A 254 5.34 -44.01 -29.26
N LYS A 255 5.59 -42.90 -28.55
CA LYS A 255 5.31 -41.54 -29.04
C LYS A 255 6.09 -41.23 -30.31
N ALA A 256 7.38 -41.57 -30.35
CA ALA A 256 8.24 -41.35 -31.52
C ALA A 256 7.73 -42.11 -32.75
N ARG A 257 7.39 -43.41 -32.60
CA ARG A 257 6.79 -44.21 -33.69
C ARG A 257 5.46 -43.61 -34.16
N ARG A 258 4.60 -43.20 -33.24
CA ARG A 258 3.32 -42.55 -33.56
C ARG A 258 3.53 -41.26 -34.34
N LYS A 259 4.42 -40.37 -33.87
CA LYS A 259 4.74 -39.11 -34.51
C LYS A 259 5.25 -39.34 -35.93
N ALA A 260 6.22 -40.23 -36.13
CA ALA A 260 6.73 -40.57 -37.45
C ALA A 260 5.61 -41.02 -38.42
N SER A 261 4.68 -41.88 -37.95
CA SER A 261 3.55 -42.32 -38.77
C SER A 261 2.57 -41.19 -39.11
N ILE A 262 2.29 -40.28 -38.17
CA ILE A 262 1.46 -39.09 -38.43
C ILE A 262 2.15 -38.18 -39.45
N VAL A 263 3.44 -37.90 -39.29
CA VAL A 263 4.22 -37.05 -40.20
C VAL A 263 4.17 -37.59 -41.62
N GLU A 264 4.39 -38.90 -41.81
CA GLU A 264 4.32 -39.53 -43.13
C GLU A 264 2.94 -39.39 -43.77
N ARG A 265 1.87 -39.66 -43.01
CA ARG A 265 0.50 -39.52 -43.52
C ARG A 265 0.15 -38.06 -43.84
N VAL A 266 0.67 -37.09 -43.10
CA VAL A 266 0.48 -35.65 -43.36
C VAL A 266 1.24 -35.21 -44.61
N LYS A 267 2.47 -35.71 -44.84
CA LYS A 267 3.22 -35.46 -46.08
C LYS A 267 2.48 -35.97 -47.31
N ILE A 268 1.86 -37.15 -47.23
CA ILE A 268 0.99 -37.69 -48.31
C ILE A 268 -0.21 -36.76 -48.60
N LEU A 269 -0.70 -36.01 -47.61
CA LEU A 269 -1.77 -35.02 -47.78
C LEU A 269 -1.28 -33.68 -48.38
N GLY A 270 0.01 -33.55 -48.71
CA GLY A 270 0.58 -32.38 -49.38
C GLY A 270 1.03 -31.25 -48.44
N TYR A 271 1.17 -31.51 -47.15
CA TYR A 271 1.68 -30.54 -46.18
C TYR A 271 3.16 -30.76 -45.90
N ALA A 272 3.92 -29.67 -45.79
CA ALA A 272 5.32 -29.72 -45.39
C ALA A 272 5.43 -29.75 -43.86
N GLU A 273 6.57 -30.20 -43.33
CA GLU A 273 6.83 -30.15 -41.88
C GLU A 273 6.82 -28.72 -41.33
N ALA A 274 7.14 -27.73 -42.18
CA ALA A 274 7.04 -26.31 -41.85
C ALA A 274 5.59 -25.82 -41.63
N ASP A 275 4.59 -26.60 -42.00
CA ASP A 275 3.17 -26.30 -41.75
C ASP A 275 2.69 -26.87 -40.40
N PHE A 276 3.57 -27.51 -39.60
CA PHE A 276 3.18 -28.19 -38.37
C PHE A 276 3.07 -27.23 -37.19
N PRO A 277 1.92 -27.18 -36.50
CA PRO A 277 1.73 -26.31 -35.34
C PRO A 277 2.60 -26.70 -34.14
N SER A 278 3.03 -25.72 -33.36
CA SER A 278 3.72 -25.91 -32.07
C SER A 278 2.77 -25.87 -30.87
N THR A 279 1.46 -26.08 -31.07
CA THR A 279 0.43 -25.89 -30.04
C THR A 279 0.26 -27.11 -29.13
N LYS A 280 -0.30 -26.88 -27.93
CA LYS A 280 -0.59 -27.96 -26.98
C LYS A 280 -1.59 -28.98 -27.51
N ASP A 281 -2.57 -28.54 -28.30
CA ASP A 281 -3.57 -29.46 -28.86
C ASP A 281 -3.00 -30.35 -29.96
N TRP A 282 -1.99 -29.85 -30.70
CA TRP A 282 -1.22 -30.66 -31.63
C TRP A 282 -0.45 -31.76 -30.88
N ALA A 283 0.29 -31.38 -29.84
CA ALA A 283 1.04 -32.31 -28.98
C ALA A 283 0.12 -33.39 -28.37
N LYS A 284 -1.10 -33.04 -27.94
CA LYS A 284 -2.08 -34.02 -27.41
C LYS A 284 -2.48 -35.10 -28.42
N LEU A 285 -2.46 -34.81 -29.71
CA LEU A 285 -2.81 -35.77 -30.76
C LEU A 285 -1.60 -36.61 -31.19
N VAL A 286 -0.43 -35.97 -31.23
CA VAL A 286 0.81 -36.54 -31.77
C VAL A 286 1.62 -37.29 -30.71
N ASP A 287 1.76 -36.75 -29.51
CA ASP A 287 2.66 -37.26 -28.46
C ASP A 287 1.95 -38.21 -27.48
N GLN A 288 1.16 -39.14 -28.01
CA GLN A 288 0.52 -40.20 -27.20
C GLN A 288 1.36 -41.49 -27.21
N PRO A 289 1.55 -42.17 -26.05
CA PRO A 289 2.26 -43.44 -25.95
C PRO A 289 1.38 -44.62 -26.42
N LYS A 290 0.85 -44.53 -27.64
CA LYS A 290 -0.03 -45.52 -28.27
C LYS A 290 0.22 -45.55 -29.77
N GLU A 291 0.28 -46.75 -30.35
CA GLU A 291 0.45 -46.91 -31.79
C GLU A 291 -0.71 -46.28 -32.58
N LEU A 292 -0.38 -45.75 -33.76
CA LEU A 292 -1.36 -45.17 -34.66
C LEU A 292 -1.98 -46.26 -35.52
N THR A 293 -3.21 -46.66 -35.19
CA THR A 293 -4.01 -47.53 -36.06
C THR A 293 -4.79 -46.72 -37.08
N ASP A 294 -5.24 -47.34 -38.17
CA ASP A 294 -6.04 -46.66 -39.20
C ASP A 294 -7.34 -46.08 -38.66
N ARG A 295 -7.98 -46.79 -37.73
CA ARG A 295 -9.17 -46.29 -37.03
C ARG A 295 -8.87 -45.00 -36.26
N ILE A 296 -7.74 -44.96 -35.53
CA ILE A 296 -7.35 -43.77 -34.76
C ILE A 296 -7.02 -42.62 -35.71
N TRP A 297 -6.29 -42.90 -36.79
CA TRP A 297 -5.95 -41.91 -37.81
C TRP A 297 -7.21 -41.25 -38.39
N ASN A 298 -8.20 -42.04 -38.81
CA ASN A 298 -9.44 -41.50 -39.39
C ASN A 298 -10.21 -40.60 -38.41
N ASN A 299 -10.13 -40.88 -37.09
CA ASN A 299 -10.76 -40.04 -36.07
C ASN A 299 -10.05 -38.71 -35.84
N ILE A 300 -8.73 -38.64 -36.03
CA ILE A 300 -7.92 -37.44 -35.76
C ILE A 300 -7.60 -36.63 -37.01
N LYS A 301 -7.70 -37.24 -38.21
CA LYS A 301 -7.34 -36.63 -39.51
C LYS A 301 -7.97 -35.26 -39.71
N THR A 302 -9.27 -35.11 -39.47
CA THR A 302 -9.97 -33.83 -39.68
C THR A 302 -9.43 -32.73 -38.78
N LYS A 303 -9.09 -33.04 -37.52
CA LYS A 303 -8.51 -32.09 -36.57
C LYS A 303 -7.10 -31.70 -36.99
N ILE A 304 -6.27 -32.68 -37.36
CA ILE A 304 -4.91 -32.46 -37.86
C ILE A 304 -4.94 -31.53 -39.08
N VAL A 305 -5.79 -31.81 -40.07
CA VAL A 305 -5.88 -30.99 -41.30
C VAL A 305 -6.36 -29.56 -41.01
N ALA A 306 -7.32 -29.37 -40.10
CA ALA A 306 -7.77 -28.03 -39.72
C ALA A 306 -6.63 -27.20 -39.12
N MET A 307 -5.85 -27.79 -38.20
CA MET A 307 -4.73 -27.11 -37.56
C MET A 307 -3.58 -26.79 -38.54
N LEU A 308 -3.31 -27.70 -39.49
CA LEU A 308 -2.30 -27.47 -40.54
C LEU A 308 -2.69 -26.30 -41.48
N LYS A 309 -3.99 -26.15 -41.79
CA LYS A 309 -4.47 -25.03 -42.60
C LYS A 309 -4.30 -23.70 -41.88
N GLU A 310 -4.72 -23.63 -40.62
CA GLU A 310 -4.58 -22.46 -39.78
C GLU A 310 -3.11 -22.02 -39.66
N GLU A 311 -2.19 -22.97 -39.43
CA GLU A 311 -0.76 -22.66 -39.34
C GLU A 311 -0.17 -22.20 -40.68
N LYS A 312 -0.62 -22.78 -41.79
CA LYS A 312 -0.22 -22.34 -43.14
C LYS A 312 -0.70 -20.93 -43.47
N GLU A 313 -1.94 -20.60 -43.10
CA GLU A 313 -2.51 -19.24 -43.22
C GLU A 313 -1.70 -18.25 -42.36
N ARG A 314 -1.50 -18.57 -41.08
CA ARG A 314 -0.67 -17.77 -40.15
C ARG A 314 0.73 -17.51 -40.69
N ARG A 315 1.41 -18.51 -41.25
CA ARG A 315 2.74 -18.34 -41.85
C ARG A 315 2.70 -17.43 -43.08
N THR A 316 1.67 -17.56 -43.92
CA THR A 316 1.51 -16.75 -45.12
C THR A 316 1.29 -15.28 -44.76
N GLU A 317 0.45 -15.02 -43.76
CA GLU A 317 0.25 -13.70 -43.18
C GLU A 317 1.53 -13.13 -42.56
N ALA A 318 2.26 -13.93 -41.77
CA ALA A 318 3.53 -13.52 -41.18
C ALA A 318 4.59 -13.19 -42.26
N ALA A 319 4.63 -13.98 -43.35
CA ALA A 319 5.52 -13.70 -44.47
C ALA A 319 5.13 -12.40 -45.20
N TYR A 320 3.85 -12.11 -45.36
CA TYR A 320 3.38 -10.84 -45.92
C TYR A 320 3.73 -9.66 -44.99
N ALA A 321 3.49 -9.79 -43.68
CA ALA A 321 3.84 -8.78 -42.68
C ALA A 321 5.36 -8.49 -42.66
N SER A 322 6.19 -9.53 -42.75
CA SER A 322 7.65 -9.39 -42.82
C SER A 322 8.10 -8.66 -44.10
N ARG A 323 7.49 -8.94 -45.26
CA ARG A 323 7.74 -8.19 -46.50
C ARG A 323 7.34 -6.72 -46.36
N LEU A 324 6.19 -6.47 -45.76
CA LEU A 324 5.69 -5.12 -45.50
C LEU A 324 6.67 -4.34 -44.63
N GLU A 325 7.13 -4.92 -43.52
CA GLU A 325 8.10 -4.31 -42.61
C GLU A 325 9.43 -4.00 -43.30
N ALA A 326 9.97 -4.94 -44.08
CA ALA A 326 11.21 -4.73 -44.85
C ALA A 326 11.09 -3.53 -45.80
N ARG A 327 9.96 -3.44 -46.52
CA ARG A 327 9.69 -2.31 -47.42
C ARG A 327 9.50 -0.98 -46.69
N LEU A 328 8.80 -0.98 -45.56
CA LEU A 328 8.64 0.22 -44.73
C LEU A 328 10.01 0.74 -44.26
N ASN A 329 10.92 -0.16 -43.85
CA ASN A 329 12.28 0.19 -43.48
C ASN A 329 13.08 0.82 -44.64
N GLN A 330 12.94 0.30 -45.87
CA GLN A 330 13.54 0.90 -47.06
C GLN A 330 13.03 2.33 -47.31
N LEU A 331 11.71 2.51 -47.29
CA LEU A 331 11.09 3.82 -47.52
C LEU A 331 11.43 4.82 -46.41
N SER A 332 11.56 4.37 -45.16
CA SER A 332 12.07 5.17 -44.05
C SER A 332 13.48 5.68 -44.31
N ALA A 333 14.37 4.83 -44.80
CA ALA A 333 15.73 5.21 -45.11
C ALA A 333 15.76 6.32 -46.18
N TYR A 334 14.98 6.15 -47.26
CA TYR A 334 14.88 7.17 -48.31
C TYR A 334 14.23 8.47 -47.82
N TYR A 335 13.20 8.39 -46.98
CA TYR A 335 12.58 9.57 -46.39
C TYR A 335 13.57 10.38 -45.54
N ASN A 336 14.37 9.70 -44.72
CA ASN A 336 15.39 10.34 -43.89
C ASN A 336 16.48 11.00 -44.76
N GLU A 337 17.09 10.23 -45.68
CA GLU A 337 18.22 10.67 -46.51
C GLU A 337 17.83 11.75 -47.53
N ALA A 338 16.72 11.55 -48.27
CA ALA A 338 16.37 12.42 -49.40
C ALA A 338 15.54 13.65 -49.00
N ILE A 339 14.86 13.61 -47.84
CA ILE A 339 13.93 14.68 -47.43
C ILE A 339 14.36 15.33 -46.14
N LEU A 340 14.58 14.56 -45.07
CA LEU A 340 14.84 15.15 -43.75
C LEU A 340 16.26 15.70 -43.61
N GLU A 341 17.30 14.95 -43.99
CA GLU A 341 18.70 15.37 -43.84
C GLU A 341 19.04 16.70 -44.54
N PRO A 342 18.55 16.99 -45.76
CA PRO A 342 18.81 18.29 -46.42
C PRO A 342 18.08 19.48 -45.79
N MET A 343 17.10 19.25 -44.91
CA MET A 343 16.25 20.30 -44.34
C MET A 343 16.82 20.91 -43.06
N SER A 344 16.64 22.22 -42.90
CA SER A 344 16.90 22.90 -41.62
C SER A 344 16.00 22.35 -40.50
N SER A 345 16.40 22.54 -39.24
CA SER A 345 15.59 22.10 -38.09
C SER A 345 14.17 22.69 -38.09
N ALA A 346 14.00 23.94 -38.53
CA ALA A 346 12.68 24.57 -38.64
C ALA A 346 11.80 23.94 -39.72
N GLN A 347 12.39 23.52 -40.84
CA GLN A 347 11.65 22.82 -41.91
C GLN A 347 11.28 21.40 -41.48
N ARG A 348 12.21 20.68 -40.84
CA ARG A 348 11.97 19.32 -40.31
C ARG A 348 10.88 19.26 -39.25
N ALA A 349 10.75 20.32 -38.44
CA ALA A 349 9.77 20.38 -37.35
C ALA A 349 8.33 20.14 -37.80
N LEU A 350 7.99 20.45 -39.06
CA LEU A 350 6.64 20.31 -39.62
C LEU A 350 6.47 19.14 -40.59
N MET A 351 7.49 18.29 -40.73
CA MET A 351 7.43 17.12 -41.60
C MET A 351 6.70 15.96 -40.90
N PRO A 352 5.92 15.13 -41.62
CA PRO A 352 5.24 14.00 -41.02
C PRO A 352 6.24 13.03 -40.37
N ASN A 353 5.80 12.38 -39.30
CA ASN A 353 6.52 11.24 -38.72
C ASN A 353 6.35 10.00 -39.60
N LEU A 354 7.04 8.90 -39.28
CA LEU A 354 7.00 7.69 -40.10
C LEU A 354 5.56 7.16 -40.24
N PHE A 355 4.77 7.16 -39.15
CA PHE A 355 3.38 6.74 -39.17
C PHE A 355 2.52 7.52 -40.17
N ASN A 356 2.63 8.86 -40.18
CA ASN A 356 1.88 9.72 -41.08
C ASN A 356 2.46 9.70 -42.50
N PHE A 357 3.78 9.58 -42.65
CA PHE A 357 4.47 9.45 -43.93
C PHE A 357 4.00 8.21 -44.71
N TYR A 358 3.91 7.04 -44.05
CA TYR A 358 3.41 5.81 -44.68
C TYR A 358 1.94 5.86 -45.11
N ARG A 359 1.19 6.86 -44.61
CA ARG A 359 -0.23 7.06 -44.91
C ARG A 359 -0.46 8.13 -45.97
N LEU A 360 0.58 8.82 -46.42
CA LEU A 360 0.48 9.70 -47.58
C LEU A 360 0.07 8.85 -48.79
N PRO A 361 -0.93 9.26 -49.59
CA PRO A 361 -1.52 8.42 -50.63
C PRO A 361 -0.50 7.78 -51.58
N SER A 362 0.49 8.56 -52.03
CA SER A 362 1.57 8.08 -52.90
C SER A 362 2.40 6.96 -52.26
N ILE A 363 2.78 7.13 -50.98
CA ILE A 363 3.56 6.16 -50.22
C ILE A 363 2.71 4.93 -49.87
N ALA A 364 1.47 5.11 -49.45
CA ALA A 364 0.55 4.04 -49.09
C ALA A 364 0.25 3.11 -50.27
N ALA A 365 0.27 3.64 -51.51
CA ALA A 365 0.18 2.85 -52.73
C ALA A 365 1.48 2.07 -53.00
N LEU A 366 2.64 2.73 -52.90
CA LEU A 366 3.96 2.13 -53.09
C LEU A 366 4.26 0.99 -52.10
N VAL A 367 3.85 1.17 -50.84
CA VAL A 367 3.95 0.16 -49.78
C VAL A 367 3.21 -1.13 -50.15
N ARG A 368 2.02 -1.03 -50.75
CA ARG A 368 1.16 -2.18 -51.08
C ARG A 368 1.41 -2.76 -52.48
N GLN A 369 2.19 -2.09 -53.31
CA GLN A 369 2.45 -2.50 -54.68
C GLN A 369 3.02 -3.93 -54.73
N ASN A 370 2.53 -4.76 -55.66
CA ASN A 370 2.98 -6.14 -55.85
C ASN A 370 2.96 -6.99 -54.56
N ASP A 371 1.98 -6.83 -53.66
CA ASP A 371 1.89 -7.56 -52.38
C ASP A 371 3.14 -7.46 -51.51
N ALA A 372 3.75 -6.27 -51.51
CA ALA A 372 5.01 -5.97 -50.85
C ALA A 372 6.19 -6.84 -51.33
N GLN A 373 6.09 -7.49 -52.49
CA GLN A 373 7.15 -8.32 -53.06
C GLN A 373 8.19 -7.49 -53.80
N GLY A 374 9.46 -7.79 -53.54
CA GLY A 374 10.61 -7.08 -54.10
C GLY A 374 10.99 -5.82 -53.31
N ASP A 375 12.19 -5.32 -53.58
CA ASP A 375 12.69 -4.08 -52.99
C ASP A 375 12.17 -2.87 -53.76
N VAL A 376 11.94 -1.75 -53.05
CA VAL A 376 11.66 -0.47 -53.70
C VAL A 376 13.00 0.23 -53.98
N THR A 377 13.24 0.57 -55.24
CA THR A 377 14.46 1.29 -55.63
C THR A 377 14.38 2.76 -55.20
N ARG A 378 15.55 3.39 -55.02
CA ARG A 378 15.62 4.82 -54.68
C ARG A 378 15.00 5.69 -55.78
N ASP A 379 15.18 5.34 -57.05
CA ASP A 379 14.67 6.12 -58.18
C ASP A 379 13.13 6.08 -58.25
N GLU A 380 12.51 4.93 -57.96
CA GLU A 380 11.05 4.80 -57.85
C GLU A 380 10.48 5.69 -56.74
N PHE A 381 11.18 5.79 -55.61
CA PHE A 381 10.80 6.71 -54.53
C PHE A 381 10.97 8.18 -54.96
N LEU A 382 12.12 8.53 -55.55
CA LEU A 382 12.42 9.90 -55.96
C LEU A 382 11.46 10.42 -57.05
N ALA A 383 10.95 9.54 -57.92
CA ALA A 383 9.96 9.88 -58.92
C ALA A 383 8.64 10.42 -58.31
N LEU A 384 8.32 10.04 -57.07
CA LEU A 384 7.12 10.50 -56.34
C LEU A 384 7.32 11.84 -55.62
N MET A 385 8.53 12.40 -55.60
CA MET A 385 8.85 13.58 -54.80
C MET A 385 7.94 14.81 -55.03
N PRO A 386 7.58 15.19 -56.27
CA PRO A 386 6.70 16.33 -56.48
C PRO A 386 5.30 16.13 -55.87
N GLN A 387 4.73 14.93 -56.04
CA GLN A 387 3.44 14.56 -55.46
C GLN A 387 3.53 14.47 -53.93
N LEU A 388 4.60 13.86 -53.41
CA LEU A 388 4.85 13.71 -51.99
C LEU A 388 4.91 15.07 -51.28
N LEU A 389 5.62 16.06 -51.85
CA LEU A 389 5.70 17.40 -51.28
C LEU A 389 4.34 18.10 -51.27
N GLN A 390 3.50 17.90 -52.29
CA GLN A 390 2.13 18.41 -52.29
C GLN A 390 1.27 17.76 -51.20
N GLU A 391 1.35 16.44 -51.04
CA GLU A 391 0.67 15.69 -49.98
C GLU A 391 1.14 16.14 -48.57
N VAL A 392 2.42 16.48 -48.42
CA VAL A 392 2.99 17.03 -47.19
C VAL A 392 2.42 18.42 -46.84
N GLU A 393 2.20 19.31 -47.82
CA GLU A 393 1.58 20.61 -47.54
C GLU A 393 0.12 20.49 -47.10
N VAL A 394 -0.62 19.52 -47.67
CA VAL A 394 -1.97 19.16 -47.19
C VAL A 394 -1.90 18.65 -45.75
N TYR A 395 -0.98 17.72 -45.47
CA TYR A 395 -0.74 17.20 -44.12
C TYR A 395 -0.43 18.31 -43.12
N LYS A 396 0.43 19.28 -43.45
CA LYS A 396 0.77 20.41 -42.57
C LYS A 396 -0.47 21.23 -42.21
N THR A 397 -1.36 21.43 -43.17
CA THR A 397 -2.63 22.14 -42.96
C THR A 397 -3.55 21.37 -42.02
N GLU A 398 -3.69 20.06 -42.22
CA GLU A 398 -4.47 19.17 -41.35
C GLU A 398 -3.86 19.08 -39.94
N ALA A 399 -2.54 19.02 -39.82
CA ALA A 399 -1.82 18.97 -38.56
C ALA A 399 -2.08 20.22 -37.70
N LYS A 400 -2.11 21.40 -38.33
CA LYS A 400 -2.47 22.66 -37.67
C LYS A 400 -3.95 22.71 -37.30
N ALA A 401 -4.84 22.23 -38.16
CA ALA A 401 -6.27 22.14 -37.87
C ALA A 401 -6.56 21.20 -36.67
N ALA A 402 -5.83 20.08 -36.58
CA ALA A 402 -5.91 19.17 -35.44
C ALA A 402 -5.44 19.85 -34.14
N ALA A 403 -4.36 20.62 -34.19
CA ALA A 403 -3.88 21.41 -33.04
C ALA A 403 -4.89 22.48 -32.62
N LEU A 404 -5.55 23.16 -33.56
CA LEU A 404 -6.65 24.09 -33.27
C LEU A 404 -7.84 23.37 -32.59
N ALA A 405 -8.21 22.18 -33.06
CA ALA A 405 -9.27 21.39 -32.43
C ALA A 405 -8.95 21.03 -30.96
N ILE A 406 -7.67 20.77 -30.64
CA ILE A 406 -7.21 20.56 -29.26
C ILE A 406 -7.39 21.82 -28.41
N LEU A 407 -7.13 23.02 -28.97
CA LEU A 407 -7.39 24.28 -28.28
C LEU A 407 -8.89 24.49 -28.00
N HIS A 408 -9.77 24.25 -28.98
CA HIS A 408 -11.21 24.33 -28.77
C HIS A 408 -11.70 23.35 -27.70
N ARG A 409 -11.18 22.11 -27.70
CA ARG A 409 -11.56 21.11 -26.68
C ARG A 409 -11.14 21.51 -25.27
N ALA A 410 -10.04 22.24 -25.12
CA ALA A 410 -9.63 22.74 -23.80
C ALA A 410 -10.71 23.62 -23.13
N LEU A 411 -11.58 24.26 -23.93
CA LEU A 411 -12.72 25.06 -23.45
C LEU A 411 -13.81 24.19 -22.80
N GLU A 412 -13.97 22.92 -23.20
CA GLU A 412 -14.97 22.00 -22.61
C GLU A 412 -14.69 21.74 -21.13
N TYR A 413 -13.40 21.65 -20.75
CA TYR A 413 -12.98 21.35 -19.38
C TYR A 413 -12.66 22.60 -18.54
N LYS A 414 -12.56 23.77 -19.18
CA LYS A 414 -12.32 25.08 -18.54
C LYS A 414 -13.37 26.13 -18.96
N PRO A 415 -14.68 25.88 -18.74
CA PRO A 415 -15.77 26.69 -19.32
C PRO A 415 -15.89 28.10 -18.73
N SER A 416 -15.16 28.43 -17.67
CA SER A 416 -15.29 29.69 -16.93
C SER A 416 -14.53 30.88 -17.55
N VAL A 417 -13.91 30.73 -18.72
CA VAL A 417 -13.10 31.78 -19.37
C VAL A 417 -13.76 32.26 -20.66
N ALA A 418 -14.83 33.05 -20.54
CA ALA A 418 -15.58 33.60 -21.68
C ALA A 418 -14.66 34.26 -22.73
N GLY A 419 -13.66 35.03 -22.29
CA GLY A 419 -12.70 35.68 -23.19
C GLY A 419 -11.76 34.74 -23.96
N TRP A 420 -11.60 33.48 -23.54
CA TRP A 420 -10.83 32.49 -24.32
C TRP A 420 -11.65 31.97 -25.50
N LYS A 421 -12.93 31.70 -25.27
CA LYS A 421 -13.86 31.27 -26.32
C LYS A 421 -14.01 32.36 -27.38
N GLU A 422 -14.27 33.60 -26.97
CA GLU A 422 -14.41 34.75 -27.89
C GLU A 422 -13.16 34.99 -28.74
N ASP A 423 -11.97 34.85 -28.16
CA ASP A 423 -10.71 35.03 -28.90
C ASP A 423 -10.47 33.91 -29.92
N LEU A 424 -10.78 32.66 -29.59
CA LEU A 424 -10.55 31.51 -30.48
C LEU A 424 -11.58 31.38 -31.61
N GLU A 425 -12.84 31.76 -31.38
CA GLU A 425 -13.95 31.54 -32.33
C GLU A 425 -13.73 32.17 -33.72
N ASN A 426 -12.90 33.21 -33.81
CA ASN A 426 -12.70 33.97 -35.04
C ASN A 426 -11.30 33.81 -35.65
N LEU A 427 -10.48 32.86 -35.17
CA LEU A 427 -9.10 32.68 -35.64
C LEU A 427 -8.96 31.47 -36.54
N SER A 428 -8.20 31.64 -37.63
CA SER A 428 -7.68 30.50 -38.40
C SER A 428 -6.68 29.70 -37.57
N ALA A 429 -6.40 28.46 -37.96
CA ALA A 429 -5.41 27.63 -37.28
C ALA A 429 -4.03 28.30 -37.21
N ASN A 430 -3.60 29.00 -38.26
CA ASN A 430 -2.32 29.73 -38.25
C ASN A 430 -2.32 30.84 -37.21
N GLU A 431 -3.39 31.63 -37.11
CA GLU A 431 -3.47 32.76 -36.17
C GLU A 431 -3.60 32.27 -34.71
N ALA A 432 -4.45 31.26 -34.48
CA ALA A 432 -4.67 30.69 -33.16
C ALA A 432 -3.38 30.11 -32.56
N LEU A 433 -2.57 29.43 -33.38
CA LEU A 433 -1.31 28.83 -32.95
C LEU A 433 -0.22 29.86 -32.61
N THR A 434 -0.38 31.13 -33.02
CA THR A 434 0.51 32.21 -32.57
C THR A 434 0.17 32.77 -31.19
N ARG A 435 -0.99 32.43 -30.63
CA ARG A 435 -1.45 33.00 -29.37
C ARG A 435 -0.65 32.47 -28.20
N GLN A 436 -0.43 33.32 -27.19
CA GLN A 436 0.36 33.02 -25.99
C GLN A 436 -0.07 31.74 -25.25
N TYR A 437 -1.34 31.34 -25.36
CA TYR A 437 -1.90 30.16 -24.70
C TYR A 437 -1.88 28.90 -25.58
N ALA A 438 -1.46 28.99 -26.85
CA ALA A 438 -1.39 27.87 -27.77
C ALA A 438 -0.15 27.00 -27.52
N LEU A 439 -0.10 26.41 -26.31
CA LEU A 439 0.99 25.58 -25.83
C LEU A 439 0.48 24.18 -25.49
N PHE A 440 1.25 23.16 -25.82
CA PHE A 440 0.81 21.76 -25.79
C PHE A 440 1.69 20.90 -24.88
N GLY A 441 1.12 19.81 -24.35
CA GLY A 441 1.86 18.81 -23.58
C GLY A 441 1.64 17.39 -24.12
N CYS A 442 2.58 16.49 -23.82
CA CYS A 442 2.50 15.07 -24.20
C CYS A 442 2.44 14.20 -22.95
N HIS A 443 1.56 13.20 -22.94
CA HIS A 443 1.35 12.24 -21.86
C HIS A 443 1.46 10.78 -22.33
N MET A 444 2.21 10.55 -23.41
CA MET A 444 2.40 9.21 -23.95
C MET A 444 3.03 8.28 -22.89
N PRO A 445 2.52 7.04 -22.73
CA PRO A 445 3.06 6.07 -21.76
C PRO A 445 4.53 5.71 -21.97
N SER A 446 5.07 5.95 -23.16
CA SER A 446 6.48 5.74 -23.51
C SER A 446 7.42 6.71 -22.79
N HIS A 447 6.92 7.85 -22.31
CA HIS A 447 7.75 8.79 -21.54
C HIS A 447 8.09 8.23 -20.16
N PRO A 448 9.35 8.36 -19.70
CA PRO A 448 9.71 8.04 -18.33
C PRO A 448 8.82 8.77 -17.34
N TRP A 449 8.48 8.09 -16.24
CA TRP A 449 7.67 8.68 -15.17
C TRP A 449 8.19 10.07 -14.79
N ARG A 450 7.34 11.09 -14.96
CA ARG A 450 7.58 12.53 -14.65
C ARG A 450 8.47 13.31 -15.62
N GLN A 451 8.78 12.78 -16.80
CA GLN A 451 9.54 13.49 -17.84
C GLN A 451 8.68 13.92 -19.04
N ASN A 452 7.37 14.01 -18.83
CA ASN A 452 6.45 14.48 -19.86
C ASN A 452 6.79 15.92 -20.28
N PRO A 453 6.90 16.20 -21.58
CA PRO A 453 7.08 17.56 -22.06
C PRO A 453 5.75 18.33 -21.95
N TYR A 454 5.85 19.59 -21.52
CA TYR A 454 4.71 20.48 -21.34
C TYR A 454 5.07 21.88 -21.86
N HIS A 455 4.03 22.62 -22.25
CA HIS A 455 4.07 23.98 -22.76
C HIS A 455 4.86 24.18 -24.06
N LEU A 456 4.96 23.16 -24.91
CA LEU A 456 5.61 23.28 -26.21
C LEU A 456 4.75 24.12 -27.17
N THR A 457 5.37 24.94 -28.03
CA THR A 457 4.64 25.54 -29.17
C THR A 457 4.17 24.44 -30.13
N PHE A 458 3.32 24.77 -31.10
CA PHE A 458 2.90 23.80 -32.12
C PHE A 458 4.10 23.16 -32.84
N GLU A 459 5.06 23.96 -33.29
CA GLU A 459 6.25 23.48 -33.99
C GLU A 459 7.10 22.57 -33.10
N GLN A 460 7.29 22.97 -31.84
CA GLN A 460 8.03 22.17 -30.86
C GLN A 460 7.32 20.85 -30.56
N MET A 461 5.99 20.86 -30.42
CA MET A 461 5.19 19.67 -30.13
C MET A 461 5.13 18.74 -31.34
N HIS A 462 5.00 19.27 -32.55
CA HIS A 462 4.98 18.47 -33.76
C HIS A 462 6.36 17.82 -34.01
N ASP A 463 7.44 18.55 -33.79
CA ASP A 463 8.80 18.00 -33.86
C ASP A 463 9.06 16.93 -32.79
N HIS A 464 8.62 17.19 -31.54
CA HIS A 464 8.62 16.23 -30.44
C HIS A 464 7.87 14.95 -30.83
N TRP A 465 6.66 15.09 -31.38
CA TRP A 465 5.85 13.95 -31.80
C TRP A 465 6.50 13.17 -32.95
N ARG A 466 7.16 13.87 -33.86
CA ARG A 466 7.87 13.28 -34.99
C ARG A 466 9.06 12.44 -34.56
N THR A 467 9.79 12.91 -33.55
CA THR A 467 11.05 12.31 -33.10
C THR A 467 10.83 11.24 -32.03
N ASP A 468 10.02 11.53 -31.02
CA ASP A 468 9.82 10.64 -29.87
C ASP A 468 8.67 9.65 -30.07
N HIS A 469 7.75 9.93 -31.00
CA HIS A 469 6.60 9.06 -31.30
C HIS A 469 6.47 8.73 -32.80
N PRO A 470 7.52 8.15 -33.45
CA PRO A 470 7.55 7.93 -34.89
C PRO A 470 6.44 6.99 -35.40
N GLU A 471 5.93 6.11 -34.53
CA GLU A 471 4.90 5.12 -34.83
C GLU A 471 3.47 5.55 -34.39
N ALA A 472 3.30 6.73 -33.80
CA ALA A 472 1.98 7.22 -33.37
C ALA A 472 1.47 8.31 -34.30
N GLY A 473 0.21 8.21 -34.77
CA GLY A 473 -0.35 9.26 -35.63
C GLY A 473 -0.45 10.62 -34.94
N TRP A 474 -0.23 11.70 -35.69
CA TRP A 474 -0.57 13.08 -35.29
C TRP A 474 -2.02 13.43 -35.62
N VAL A 475 -2.43 13.16 -36.87
CA VAL A 475 -3.82 13.28 -37.35
C VAL A 475 -4.42 11.88 -37.43
N VAL A 476 -5.42 11.56 -36.60
CA VAL A 476 -6.23 10.34 -36.76
C VAL A 476 -7.69 10.78 -36.90
N PRO A 477 -8.40 10.36 -37.97
CA PRO A 477 -9.82 10.65 -38.14
C PRO A 477 -10.64 10.17 -36.95
N ALA A 478 -11.74 10.87 -36.63
CA ALA A 478 -12.63 10.58 -35.52
C ALA A 478 -13.28 9.17 -35.55
N SER A 479 -13.03 8.36 -36.59
CA SER A 479 -13.66 7.06 -36.84
C SER A 479 -12.82 5.82 -36.43
N TYR A 480 -11.63 5.97 -35.85
CA TYR A 480 -10.85 4.82 -35.37
C TYR A 480 -11.12 4.54 -33.88
N GLU A 481 -11.95 3.52 -33.62
CA GLU A 481 -12.18 2.95 -32.29
C GLU A 481 -10.89 2.32 -31.76
N GLY A 482 -10.31 2.89 -30.70
CA GLY A 482 -9.28 2.20 -29.93
C GLY A 482 -8.44 3.11 -29.04
N HIS A 483 -7.76 4.10 -29.60
CA HIS A 483 -6.89 5.01 -28.84
C HIS A 483 -6.97 6.42 -29.44
N SER A 484 -7.66 7.33 -28.74
CA SER A 484 -7.66 8.73 -29.16
C SER A 484 -6.34 9.38 -28.74
N ILE A 485 -5.59 9.89 -29.70
CA ILE A 485 -4.47 10.85 -29.50
C ILE A 485 -4.85 11.96 -28.50
N GLN A 486 -6.15 12.24 -28.41
CA GLN A 486 -6.80 13.20 -27.52
C GLN A 486 -6.61 12.93 -26.01
N LYS A 487 -6.20 11.72 -25.59
CA LYS A 487 -5.79 11.45 -24.20
C LYS A 487 -4.31 11.74 -23.93
N ASP A 488 -3.48 11.64 -24.97
CA ASP A 488 -2.02 11.69 -24.87
C ASP A 488 -1.44 13.07 -25.29
N LEU A 489 -2.19 13.87 -26.04
CA LEU A 489 -1.87 15.25 -26.42
C LEU A 489 -2.96 16.21 -25.92
N TRP A 490 -2.56 17.30 -25.28
CA TRP A 490 -3.50 18.27 -24.69
C TRP A 490 -2.98 19.71 -24.72
N CYS A 491 -3.89 20.67 -24.62
CA CYS A 491 -3.54 22.07 -24.38
C CYS A 491 -3.06 22.24 -22.94
N SER A 492 -1.77 22.51 -22.79
CA SER A 492 -1.13 22.78 -21.50
C SER A 492 -1.04 24.27 -21.18
N GLY A 493 -1.22 25.14 -22.19
CA GLY A 493 -1.32 26.57 -22.01
C GLY A 493 -2.60 27.00 -21.27
N GLU A 494 -2.58 28.22 -20.76
CA GLU A 494 -3.72 28.79 -20.05
C GLU A 494 -3.93 30.26 -20.42
N TYR A 495 -5.07 30.55 -21.06
CA TYR A 495 -5.46 31.90 -21.47
C TYR A 495 -5.35 32.92 -20.34
N GLY A 496 -5.93 32.60 -19.17
CA GLY A 496 -5.96 33.52 -18.04
C GLY A 496 -4.59 33.79 -17.42
N LEU A 497 -3.74 32.77 -17.31
CA LEU A 497 -2.41 32.91 -16.72
C LEU A 497 -1.48 33.71 -17.61
N GLY A 498 -1.34 33.33 -18.87
CA GLY A 498 -0.46 34.07 -19.77
C GLY A 498 -1.01 35.45 -20.11
N GLY A 499 -2.34 35.64 -20.10
CA GLY A 499 -2.96 36.96 -20.15
C GLY A 499 -2.47 37.87 -19.02
N LYS A 500 -2.45 37.38 -17.76
CA LYS A 500 -1.91 38.14 -16.61
C LYS A 500 -0.42 38.43 -16.73
N MET A 501 0.36 37.53 -17.34
CA MET A 501 1.79 37.78 -17.61
C MET A 501 1.97 38.93 -18.59
N LEU A 502 1.16 38.98 -19.65
CA LEU A 502 1.18 40.07 -20.63
C LEU A 502 0.66 41.38 -20.04
N ASP A 503 -0.44 41.35 -19.28
CA ASP A 503 -0.97 42.52 -18.59
C ASP A 503 0.08 43.12 -17.63
N SER A 504 0.83 42.26 -16.92
CA SER A 504 1.93 42.68 -16.01
C SER A 504 3.05 43.42 -16.74
N ALA A 505 3.26 43.11 -18.01
CA ALA A 505 4.26 43.73 -18.88
C ALA A 505 3.69 44.91 -19.68
N GLY A 506 2.39 45.19 -19.58
CA GLY A 506 1.70 46.19 -20.41
C GLY A 506 1.58 45.79 -21.88
N LEU A 507 1.67 44.49 -22.20
CA LEU A 507 1.57 43.98 -23.57
C LEU A 507 0.13 43.58 -23.93
N PRO A 508 -0.32 43.81 -25.18
CA PRO A 508 -1.61 43.31 -25.66
C PRO A 508 -1.70 41.78 -25.54
N ARG A 509 -2.85 41.26 -25.10
CA ARG A 509 -3.05 39.81 -24.91
C ARG A 509 -2.98 38.98 -26.21
N ASN A 510 -3.13 39.63 -27.36
CA ASN A 510 -3.00 39.04 -28.69
C ASN A 510 -1.56 39.10 -29.25
N THR A 511 -0.57 39.53 -28.47
CA THR A 511 0.84 39.57 -28.90
C THR A 511 1.29 38.16 -29.33
N PRO A 512 1.79 37.98 -30.56
CA PRO A 512 2.23 36.67 -31.05
C PRO A 512 3.40 36.10 -30.26
N ILE A 513 3.43 34.78 -30.06
CA ILE A 513 4.53 34.05 -29.41
C ILE A 513 5.89 34.41 -30.02
N ALA A 514 5.98 34.56 -31.34
CA ALA A 514 7.23 34.93 -32.02
C ALA A 514 7.76 36.31 -31.56
N VAL A 515 6.87 37.29 -31.38
CA VAL A 515 7.23 38.62 -30.85
C VAL A 515 7.66 38.52 -29.39
N LEU A 516 6.93 37.75 -28.58
CA LEU A 516 7.28 37.51 -27.17
C LEU A 516 8.67 36.86 -27.05
N THR A 517 8.94 35.83 -27.85
CA THR A 517 10.25 35.16 -27.91
C THR A 517 11.35 36.13 -28.32
N GLY A 518 11.13 36.98 -29.34
CA GLY A 518 12.10 38.02 -29.72
C GLY A 518 12.40 39.02 -28.59
N LEU A 519 11.38 39.48 -27.87
CA LEU A 519 11.55 40.36 -26.71
C LEU A 519 12.29 39.67 -25.56
N ILE A 520 12.04 38.37 -25.34
CA ILE A 520 12.73 37.57 -24.32
C ILE A 520 14.19 37.40 -24.68
N GLN A 521 14.50 37.02 -25.92
CA GLN A 521 15.86 36.80 -26.40
C GLN A 521 16.69 38.08 -26.42
N ALA A 522 16.05 39.23 -26.68
CA ALA A 522 16.67 40.54 -26.53
C ALA A 522 16.88 40.98 -25.07
N GLY A 523 16.44 40.19 -24.08
CA GLY A 523 16.49 40.55 -22.66
C GLY A 523 15.54 41.69 -22.25
N ARG A 524 14.58 42.04 -23.12
CA ARG A 524 13.62 43.13 -22.87
C ARG A 524 12.39 42.66 -22.09
N LEU A 525 11.90 41.44 -22.36
CA LEU A 525 10.82 40.81 -21.60
C LEU A 525 11.42 39.71 -20.72
N TYR A 526 11.33 39.84 -19.39
CA TYR A 526 11.98 38.89 -18.49
C TYR A 526 11.24 38.71 -17.17
N CYS A 527 11.56 37.64 -16.45
CA CYS A 527 11.13 37.44 -15.06
C CYS A 527 12.22 37.93 -14.09
N SER A 528 11.85 38.83 -13.20
CA SER A 528 12.71 39.42 -12.16
C SER A 528 12.82 38.57 -10.88
N CYS A 529 12.33 37.33 -10.90
CA CYS A 529 12.38 36.43 -9.73
C CYS A 529 13.82 36.11 -9.27
N GLY A 530 14.79 36.16 -10.18
CA GLY A 530 16.18 35.80 -9.94
C GLY A 530 16.42 34.30 -9.75
N ASP A 531 15.59 33.42 -10.32
CA ASP A 531 15.79 31.96 -10.27
C ASP A 531 17.13 31.58 -10.92
N PRO A 532 18.09 31.00 -10.17
CA PRO A 532 19.41 30.66 -10.69
C PRO A 532 19.41 29.53 -11.73
N ALA A 533 18.31 28.78 -11.87
CA ALA A 533 18.19 27.74 -12.88
C ALA A 533 17.73 28.26 -14.25
N MET A 534 17.30 29.53 -14.34
CA MET A 534 16.88 30.08 -15.63
C MET A 534 18.09 30.32 -16.55
N PRO A 535 18.06 29.82 -17.79
CA PRO A 535 19.13 30.07 -18.78
C PRO A 535 19.20 31.56 -19.15
N PRO A 536 20.28 32.00 -19.83
CA PRO A 536 20.39 33.37 -20.31
C PRO A 536 19.27 33.73 -21.30
N PRO A 537 18.95 35.02 -21.47
CA PRO A 537 17.88 35.47 -22.36
C PRO A 537 17.92 34.86 -23.77
N GLU A 538 19.10 34.72 -24.36
CA GLU A 538 19.29 34.21 -25.73
C GLU A 538 18.85 32.75 -25.92
N GLU A 539 18.84 31.97 -24.84
CA GLU A 539 18.43 30.56 -24.83
C GLU A 539 16.98 30.37 -24.38
N LEU A 540 16.30 31.45 -24.00
CA LEU A 540 14.90 31.44 -23.58
C LEU A 540 13.96 31.69 -24.77
N ASP A 541 12.73 31.21 -24.62
CA ASP A 541 11.59 31.50 -25.47
C ASP A 541 10.34 31.68 -24.60
N TRP A 542 9.20 32.02 -25.22
CA TRP A 542 7.94 32.14 -24.49
C TRP A 542 7.56 30.84 -23.76
N SER A 543 7.75 29.68 -24.37
CA SER A 543 7.44 28.36 -23.81
C SER A 543 8.20 28.11 -22.49
N LYS A 544 9.52 28.37 -22.48
CA LYS A 544 10.39 28.22 -21.31
C LYS A 544 10.04 29.22 -20.22
N LEU A 545 9.81 30.49 -20.56
CA LEU A 545 9.41 31.52 -19.59
C LEU A 545 8.05 31.22 -18.98
N PHE A 546 7.07 30.82 -19.80
CA PHE A 546 5.74 30.41 -19.34
C PHE A 546 5.84 29.18 -18.43
N THR A 547 6.61 28.17 -18.83
CA THR A 547 6.85 26.97 -18.02
C THR A 547 7.45 27.30 -16.66
N HIS A 548 8.44 28.19 -16.63
CA HIS A 548 9.09 28.64 -15.39
C HIS A 548 8.06 29.24 -14.41
N VAL A 549 7.26 30.20 -14.87
CA VAL A 549 6.24 30.86 -14.04
C VAL A 549 5.12 29.89 -13.63
N THR A 550 4.61 29.10 -14.57
CA THR A 550 3.49 28.17 -14.33
C THR A 550 3.86 27.06 -13.36
N LYS A 551 5.07 26.50 -13.46
CA LYS A 551 5.53 25.43 -12.54
C LYS A 551 5.57 25.91 -11.10
N ASP A 552 6.09 27.11 -10.83
CA ASP A 552 6.14 27.63 -9.46
C ASP A 552 4.76 28.02 -8.93
N LEU A 553 3.91 28.64 -9.75
CA LEU A 553 2.53 28.99 -9.37
C LEU A 553 1.67 27.75 -9.11
N ALA A 554 1.76 26.70 -9.92
CA ALA A 554 1.06 25.44 -9.69
C ALA A 554 1.51 24.78 -8.38
N LYS A 555 2.82 24.78 -8.10
CA LYS A 555 3.36 24.31 -6.81
C LYS A 555 2.83 25.14 -5.64
N LEU A 556 2.77 26.47 -5.78
CA LEU A 556 2.22 27.37 -4.77
C LEU A 556 0.74 27.11 -4.51
N GLU A 557 -0.08 26.99 -5.57
CA GLU A 557 -1.52 26.77 -5.46
C GLU A 557 -1.85 25.40 -4.84
N LYS A 558 -1.17 24.34 -5.28
CA LYS A 558 -1.27 22.99 -4.69
C LYS A 558 -1.02 23.04 -3.19
N ARG A 559 0.04 23.75 -2.77
CA ARG A 559 0.38 23.91 -1.34
C ARG A 559 -0.62 24.80 -0.59
N ARG A 560 -1.21 25.82 -1.23
CA ARG A 560 -2.29 26.61 -0.62
C ARG A 560 -3.53 25.77 -0.36
N LYS A 561 -3.95 24.95 -1.33
CA LYS A 561 -5.07 24.01 -1.18
C LYS A 561 -4.80 23.04 -0.02
N GLU A 562 -3.62 22.42 0.04
CA GLU A 562 -3.30 21.47 1.13
C GLU A 562 -3.07 22.13 2.49
N ARG A 563 -2.55 23.37 2.54
CA ARG A 563 -2.40 24.12 3.79
C ARG A 563 -3.72 24.31 4.53
N THR A 564 -4.85 24.39 3.81
CA THR A 564 -6.17 24.46 4.46
C THR A 564 -6.53 23.19 5.27
N ARG A 565 -5.78 22.08 5.08
CA ARG A 565 -5.96 20.80 5.76
C ARG A 565 -4.96 20.54 6.91
N VAL A 566 -3.93 21.38 7.09
CA VAL A 566 -2.85 21.18 8.09
C VAL A 566 -2.82 22.34 9.10
N THR A 567 -2.73 22.03 10.40
CA THR A 567 -2.87 22.95 11.55
C THR A 567 -1.66 23.85 11.85
N SER A 568 -0.67 23.99 10.95
CA SER A 568 0.55 24.78 11.21
C SER A 568 0.41 26.25 10.73
N PHE A 569 0.32 27.20 11.67
CA PHE A 569 -0.08 28.59 11.41
C PHE A 569 1.06 29.63 11.22
N ASN A 570 2.33 29.23 11.19
CA ASN A 570 3.45 30.18 11.28
C ASN A 570 4.27 30.44 10.00
N LEU A 571 3.91 29.85 8.85
CA LEU A 571 4.59 30.09 7.57
C LEU A 571 3.71 30.90 6.60
N ILE A 572 4.25 31.90 5.92
CA ILE A 572 3.55 32.62 4.84
C ILE A 572 4.10 32.10 3.50
N LEU A 573 3.22 31.46 2.72
CA LEU A 573 3.50 31.09 1.33
C LEU A 573 3.46 32.36 0.46
N ARG A 574 4.63 32.91 0.12
CA ARG A 574 4.75 33.99 -0.87
C ARG A 574 4.94 33.38 -2.26
N SER A 575 4.43 34.08 -3.27
CA SER A 575 4.72 33.75 -4.67
C SER A 575 6.03 34.41 -5.08
N HIS A 576 6.91 33.70 -5.79
CA HIS A 576 8.02 34.34 -6.52
C HIS A 576 7.55 35.03 -7.79
N HIS A 577 6.33 34.72 -8.23
CA HIS A 577 5.73 35.25 -9.44
C HIS A 577 4.42 35.98 -9.13
N PRO A 578 4.43 37.11 -8.41
CA PRO A 578 3.28 38.02 -8.42
C PRO A 578 3.02 38.49 -9.86
N LEU A 579 1.80 38.29 -10.35
CA LEU A 579 1.34 38.76 -11.66
C LEU A 579 0.32 39.91 -11.54
N THR A 580 0.10 40.42 -10.34
CA THR A 580 -0.76 41.56 -10.04
C THR A 580 -0.15 42.41 -8.93
N GLY A 581 -0.48 43.70 -8.91
CA GLY A 581 0.07 44.67 -7.94
C GLY A 581 1.33 45.38 -8.44
N PRO A 582 1.96 46.24 -7.61
CA PRO A 582 3.09 47.07 -8.04
C PRO A 582 4.38 46.27 -8.31
N ASP A 583 4.54 45.12 -7.66
CA ASP A 583 5.77 44.31 -7.69
C ASP A 583 5.67 43.09 -8.61
N THR A 584 5.08 43.23 -9.81
CA THR A 584 4.95 42.10 -10.75
C THR A 584 6.31 41.51 -11.14
N CYS A 585 6.41 40.18 -11.25
CA CYS A 585 7.68 39.56 -11.60
C CYS A 585 8.04 39.71 -13.10
N ILE A 586 7.04 39.80 -13.97
CA ILE A 586 7.26 39.97 -15.42
C ILE A 586 7.47 41.46 -15.71
N LYS A 587 8.61 41.78 -16.32
CA LYS A 587 9.03 43.15 -16.63
C LYS A 587 9.30 43.29 -18.12
N LEU A 588 8.91 44.44 -18.67
CA LEU A 588 9.24 44.85 -20.03
C LEU A 588 10.13 46.11 -19.97
N LEU A 589 11.29 46.06 -20.62
CA LEU A 589 12.20 47.19 -20.76
C LEU A 589 11.94 47.93 -22.09
N PRO A 590 11.97 49.27 -22.08
CA PRO A 590 11.99 50.07 -23.30
C PRO A 590 13.18 49.72 -24.19
N GLU A 591 13.08 50.13 -25.46
CA GLU A 591 14.15 49.91 -26.42
C GLU A 591 15.39 50.75 -26.09
N GLY A 592 16.59 50.18 -26.30
CA GLY A 592 17.86 50.87 -26.04
C GLY A 592 18.27 51.01 -24.57
N VAL A 593 17.50 50.45 -23.63
CA VAL A 593 17.82 50.44 -22.19
C VAL A 593 18.71 49.25 -21.85
N ASP A 594 19.54 49.38 -20.82
CA ASP A 594 20.37 48.29 -20.28
C ASP A 594 19.53 47.04 -19.91
N THR A 595 19.84 45.92 -20.57
CA THR A 595 19.16 44.62 -20.40
C THR A 595 19.86 43.72 -19.39
N THR A 596 20.92 44.19 -18.72
CA THR A 596 21.61 43.48 -17.63
C THR A 596 20.66 42.92 -16.56
N PRO A 597 19.56 43.61 -16.16
CA PRO A 597 18.60 43.05 -15.21
C PRO A 597 17.97 41.71 -15.63
N ALA A 598 17.79 41.45 -16.93
CA ALA A 598 17.25 40.18 -17.42
C ALA A 598 18.18 38.98 -17.19
N ARG A 599 19.48 39.25 -17.01
CA ARG A 599 20.51 38.27 -16.65
C ARG A 599 20.73 38.14 -15.15
N ALA A 600 20.06 38.94 -14.33
CA ALA A 600 20.20 38.86 -12.88
C ALA A 600 19.69 37.49 -12.38
N ARG A 601 20.55 36.78 -11.65
CA ARG A 601 20.27 35.46 -11.05
C ARG A 601 20.70 35.50 -9.59
N ALA A 602 19.98 34.82 -8.71
CA ALA A 602 20.33 34.74 -7.29
C ALA A 602 21.47 33.72 -7.09
N THR A 603 22.71 34.13 -7.41
CA THR A 603 23.90 33.26 -7.37
C THR A 603 24.72 33.39 -6.08
N ALA A 604 24.57 34.49 -5.34
CA ALA A 604 25.32 34.74 -4.11
C ALA A 604 24.73 33.93 -2.92
N VAL A 605 25.50 32.93 -2.49
CA VAL A 605 25.32 32.20 -1.22
C VAL A 605 26.60 32.40 -0.40
N ASP A 606 26.47 32.90 0.83
CA ASP A 606 27.63 33.10 1.70
C ASP A 606 28.30 31.75 2.04
N LEU A 607 29.61 31.76 2.25
CA LEU A 607 30.43 30.55 2.45
C LEU A 607 29.92 29.66 3.59
N LYS A 608 29.36 30.27 4.65
CA LYS A 608 28.81 29.54 5.79
C LYS A 608 27.55 28.79 5.40
N THR A 609 26.58 29.46 4.76
CA THR A 609 25.36 28.83 4.27
C THR A 609 25.67 27.76 3.22
N ARG A 610 26.63 28.02 2.34
CA ARG A 610 27.08 27.06 1.32
C ARG A 610 27.58 25.76 1.95
N ARG A 611 28.50 25.88 2.92
CA ARG A 611 29.07 24.73 3.64
C ARG A 611 27.99 23.94 4.39
N MET A 612 27.04 24.63 5.02
CA MET A 612 25.91 23.96 5.69
C MET A 612 25.03 23.15 4.73
N ILE A 613 24.81 23.63 3.50
CA ILE A 613 24.05 22.90 2.48
C ILE A 613 24.83 21.68 2.01
N GLU A 614 26.12 21.85 1.71
CA GLU A 614 27.02 20.78 1.25
C GLU A 614 27.13 19.66 2.29
N ASP A 615 27.38 20.00 3.57
CA ASP A 615 27.45 19.04 4.68
C ASP A 615 26.13 18.25 4.82
N ARG A 616 24.98 18.87 4.53
CA ARG A 616 23.67 18.20 4.63
C ARG A 616 23.37 17.30 3.44
N LEU A 617 23.76 17.70 2.23
CA LEU A 617 23.62 16.88 1.03
C LEU A 617 24.57 15.67 1.07
N ALA A 618 25.77 15.82 1.66
CA ALA A 618 26.72 14.73 1.86
C ALA A 618 26.20 13.59 2.76
N LEU A 619 25.14 13.83 3.56
CA LEU A 619 24.48 12.82 4.39
C LEU A 619 23.43 11.98 3.62
N GLN A 620 23.23 12.25 2.33
CA GLN A 620 22.26 11.52 1.51
C GLN A 620 22.74 10.08 1.22
N PRO A 621 21.90 9.05 1.41
CA PRO A 621 22.26 7.68 1.09
C PRO A 621 22.60 7.51 -0.40
N THR A 622 23.62 6.70 -0.72
CA THR A 622 24.15 6.49 -2.09
C THR A 622 23.27 5.61 -2.99
N GLY A 623 21.95 5.60 -2.77
CA GLY A 623 21.01 4.82 -3.58
C GLY A 623 20.44 5.62 -4.76
N PRO A 624 20.24 5.02 -5.94
CA PRO A 624 19.73 5.71 -7.15
C PRO A 624 18.27 6.21 -7.05
N ARG A 625 17.64 6.12 -5.87
CA ARG A 625 16.26 6.59 -5.59
C ARG A 625 16.18 7.55 -4.40
N SER A 626 17.31 7.91 -3.79
CA SER A 626 17.33 8.87 -2.69
C SER A 626 17.29 10.29 -3.25
N ILE A 627 16.33 11.12 -2.82
CA ILE A 627 16.21 12.53 -3.24
C ILE A 627 16.14 13.47 -2.03
N ALA A 628 16.70 14.67 -2.16
CA ALA A 628 16.66 15.69 -1.11
C ALA A 628 15.31 16.42 -1.12
N VAL A 629 14.64 16.50 0.03
CA VAL A 629 13.33 17.15 0.16
C VAL A 629 13.36 18.29 1.18
N CYS A 630 12.64 19.37 0.85
CA CYS A 630 12.49 20.49 1.76
C CYS A 630 11.58 20.11 2.95
N ARG A 631 12.11 20.15 4.18
CA ARG A 631 11.34 19.82 5.40
C ARG A 631 10.12 20.72 5.59
N LEU A 632 10.18 21.98 5.16
CA LEU A 632 9.05 22.92 5.20
C LEU A 632 7.95 22.49 4.21
N CYS A 633 8.31 22.20 2.97
CA CYS A 633 7.38 21.68 1.96
C CYS A 633 6.76 20.34 2.41
N LYS A 634 7.56 19.45 3.01
CA LYS A 634 7.09 18.17 3.57
C LYS A 634 6.07 18.39 4.70
N ALA A 635 6.31 19.34 5.59
CA ALA A 635 5.39 19.66 6.68
C ALA A 635 4.07 20.28 6.18
N LEU A 636 4.09 20.96 5.03
CA LEU A 636 2.92 21.59 4.42
C LEU A 636 2.11 20.67 3.48
N THR A 637 2.53 19.41 3.28
CA THR A 637 1.90 18.48 2.32
C THR A 637 1.37 17.23 3.03
N ALA A 638 0.13 16.81 2.71
CA ALA A 638 -0.53 15.66 3.37
C ALA A 638 0.19 14.31 3.13
N ARG A 639 0.13 13.41 4.13
CA ARG A 639 0.78 12.07 4.10
C ARG A 639 0.26 11.14 2.99
N THR A 640 -0.96 11.35 2.48
CA THR A 640 -1.62 10.49 1.49
C THR A 640 -1.04 10.61 0.07
N TYR A 641 -0.41 11.74 -0.28
CA TYR A 641 0.21 11.95 -1.60
C TYR A 641 1.61 11.35 -1.74
N TRP A 642 2.09 10.61 -0.74
CA TRP A 642 3.42 10.00 -0.77
C TRP A 642 3.50 8.82 -1.76
N LYS A 643 2.35 8.29 -2.23
CA LYS A 643 2.30 7.18 -3.19
C LYS A 643 2.50 7.60 -4.65
N ASP A 644 2.07 8.81 -5.05
CA ASP A 644 2.06 9.22 -6.47
C ASP A 644 2.99 10.41 -6.84
N GLY A 645 3.70 11.05 -5.91
CA GLY A 645 4.45 12.28 -6.25
C GLY A 645 5.40 12.86 -5.21
N ILE A 646 6.68 12.47 -5.22
CA ILE A 646 7.76 13.13 -4.43
C ILE A 646 8.42 14.30 -5.21
N ALA A 647 8.28 14.38 -6.55
CA ALA A 647 8.99 15.36 -7.40
C ALA A 647 8.65 16.84 -7.13
N ASP A 648 7.41 17.15 -6.72
CA ASP A 648 7.03 18.55 -6.41
C ASP A 648 7.66 19.08 -5.10
N MET A 649 8.34 18.20 -4.35
CA MET A 649 9.00 18.49 -3.08
C MET A 649 10.53 18.33 -3.13
N GLU A 650 11.06 17.94 -4.30
CA GLU A 650 12.49 17.83 -4.54
C GLU A 650 13.14 19.21 -4.46
N LEU A 651 14.23 19.27 -3.70
CA LEU A 651 15.05 20.47 -3.63
C LEU A 651 15.88 20.59 -4.91
N PRO A 652 16.14 21.82 -5.38
CA PRO A 652 17.08 22.02 -6.48
C PRO A 652 18.46 21.41 -6.15
N GLU A 653 19.16 20.94 -7.17
CA GLU A 653 20.47 20.28 -7.00
C GLU A 653 21.59 21.28 -6.65
N THR A 654 21.42 22.56 -7.01
CA THR A 654 22.42 23.60 -6.77
C THR A 654 22.18 24.32 -5.44
N GLN A 655 23.26 24.72 -4.74
CA GLN A 655 23.16 25.46 -3.49
C GLN A 655 22.37 26.77 -3.68
N ALA A 656 22.62 27.47 -4.79
CA ALA A 656 21.90 28.68 -5.17
C ALA A 656 20.40 28.42 -5.36
N GLY A 657 20.03 27.33 -6.05
CA GLY A 657 18.64 26.92 -6.23
C GLY A 657 17.96 26.58 -4.91
N ILE A 658 18.65 25.88 -4.00
CA ILE A 658 18.13 25.58 -2.65
C ILE A 658 17.88 26.87 -1.87
N VAL A 659 18.83 27.81 -1.89
CA VAL A 659 18.67 29.10 -1.20
C VAL A 659 17.55 29.93 -1.83
N HIS A 660 17.46 29.96 -3.16
CA HIS A 660 16.38 30.63 -3.88
C HIS A 660 15.01 30.04 -3.49
N HIS A 661 14.88 28.71 -3.51
CA HIS A 661 13.70 28.00 -3.02
C HIS A 661 13.37 28.38 -1.57
N LEU A 662 14.37 28.41 -0.69
CA LEU A 662 14.20 28.75 0.73
C LEU A 662 13.77 30.20 0.94
N ARG A 663 14.26 31.15 0.12
CA ARG A 663 13.88 32.57 0.18
C ARG A 663 12.42 32.83 -0.18
N GLY A 664 11.80 31.96 -0.98
CA GLY A 664 10.34 31.97 -1.23
C GLY A 664 9.48 31.76 -0.01
N TRP A 665 10.05 31.11 1.00
CA TRP A 665 9.43 30.86 2.28
C TRP A 665 9.83 31.97 3.24
N SER A 666 9.05 33.05 3.31
CA SER A 666 9.21 33.96 4.44
C SER A 666 8.72 33.25 5.71
N LEU A 667 9.63 32.98 6.65
CA LEU A 667 9.27 33.02 8.06
C LEU A 667 8.70 34.42 8.31
N CYS A 668 7.52 34.49 8.91
CA CYS A 668 6.88 35.76 9.22
C CYS A 668 7.83 36.62 10.06
N THR A 669 8.53 37.53 9.39
CA THR A 669 9.28 38.61 9.99
C THR A 669 8.79 39.86 9.27
N ARG A 670 7.92 40.60 9.97
CA ARG A 670 7.36 41.91 9.59
C ARG A 670 6.28 41.92 8.50
N GLY A 671 5.10 41.45 8.88
CA GLY A 671 3.94 42.34 8.99
C GLY A 671 3.37 42.08 10.38
N GLU A 672 3.15 43.09 11.21
CA GLU A 672 2.59 42.88 12.55
C GLU A 672 1.26 42.15 12.39
N LYS A 673 1.22 40.86 12.72
CA LYS A 673 -0.04 40.11 12.73
C LYS A 673 -0.94 40.87 13.69
N LYS A 674 -2.16 41.22 13.29
CA LYS A 674 -3.15 41.92 14.12
C LYS A 674 -3.17 41.39 15.57
N HIS A 675 -3.08 40.07 15.72
CA HIS A 675 -3.06 39.40 17.02
C HIS A 675 -1.73 39.48 17.79
N ASP A 676 -0.58 39.66 17.13
CA ASP A 676 0.70 39.94 17.80
C ASP A 676 0.73 41.38 18.31
N ALA A 677 0.16 42.32 17.55
CA ALA A 677 -0.04 43.70 18.02
C ALA A 677 -1.03 43.75 19.20
N GLU A 678 -2.14 43.00 19.14
CA GLU A 678 -3.06 42.82 20.27
C GLU A 678 -2.35 42.22 21.49
N ALA A 679 -1.58 41.13 21.32
CA ALA A 679 -0.86 40.48 22.42
C ALA A 679 0.20 41.38 23.08
N ARG A 680 0.87 42.24 22.30
CA ARG A 680 1.85 43.20 22.82
C ARG A 680 1.23 44.27 23.70
N LYS A 681 -0.04 44.64 23.51
CA LYS A 681 -0.76 45.57 24.40
C LYS A 681 -0.81 45.04 25.84
N PHE A 682 -0.80 43.72 25.99
CA PHE A 682 -0.82 43.03 27.28
C PHE A 682 0.57 42.64 27.79
N GLY A 683 1.66 43.13 27.17
CA GLY A 683 3.02 42.86 27.60
C GLY A 683 3.64 41.55 27.11
N PHE A 684 2.95 40.76 26.28
CA PHE A 684 3.46 39.52 25.69
C PHE A 684 4.28 39.78 24.42
N ARG A 685 5.22 38.87 24.08
CA ARG A 685 6.06 38.98 22.87
C ARG A 685 5.24 38.82 21.57
N GLY A 686 4.13 38.09 21.64
CA GLY A 686 3.22 37.86 20.51
C GLY A 686 2.06 36.93 20.88
N LYS A 687 1.18 36.65 19.91
CA LYS A 687 -0.05 35.86 20.06
C LYS A 687 0.20 34.50 20.72
N ASP A 688 1.26 33.82 20.32
CA ASP A 688 1.54 32.45 20.77
C ASP A 688 1.87 32.41 22.28
N GLU A 689 2.56 33.43 22.80
CA GLU A 689 2.87 33.53 24.24
C GLU A 689 1.62 33.84 25.06
N LEU A 690 0.77 34.77 24.60
CA LEU A 690 -0.51 35.06 25.24
C LEU A 690 -1.46 33.85 25.19
N SER A 691 -1.49 33.13 24.07
CA SER A 691 -2.33 31.93 23.91
C SER A 691 -1.85 30.78 24.80
N SER A 692 -0.53 30.66 25.01
CA SER A 692 0.05 29.68 25.94
C SER A 692 -0.29 30.05 27.38
N ALA A 693 -0.13 31.32 27.75
CA ALA A 693 -0.49 31.81 29.08
C ALA A 693 -1.98 31.64 29.39
N LEU A 694 -2.86 31.90 28.41
CA LEU A 694 -4.30 31.65 28.54
C LEU A 694 -4.60 30.16 28.73
N THR A 695 -3.89 29.29 28.01
CA THR A 695 -4.03 27.83 28.18
C THR A 695 -3.61 27.40 29.58
N ASP A 696 -2.44 27.86 30.03
CA ASP A 696 -1.92 27.56 31.37
C ASP A 696 -2.86 28.05 32.46
N PHE A 697 -3.45 29.25 32.31
CA PHE A 697 -4.45 29.79 33.22
C PHE A 697 -5.73 28.93 33.26
N ILE A 698 -6.29 28.59 32.10
CA ILE A 698 -7.50 27.75 32.02
C ILE A 698 -7.27 26.38 32.65
N THR A 699 -6.11 25.77 32.39
CA THR A 699 -5.74 24.48 33.00
C THR A 699 -5.55 24.61 34.50
N THR A 700 -4.94 25.70 34.97
CA THR A 700 -4.71 25.95 36.40
C THR A 700 -6.01 26.16 37.16
N HIS A 701 -7.00 26.82 36.54
CA HIS A 701 -8.31 27.14 37.14
C HIS A 701 -9.46 26.26 36.64
N LEU A 702 -9.18 25.10 36.06
CA LEU A 702 -10.18 24.29 35.36
C LEU A 702 -11.38 23.93 36.25
N ASP A 703 -11.14 23.41 37.46
CA ASP A 703 -12.19 23.03 38.42
C ASP A 703 -13.02 24.24 38.87
N THR A 704 -12.37 25.40 39.02
CA THR A 704 -13.03 26.65 39.42
C THR A 704 -13.92 27.18 38.30
N LEU A 705 -13.43 27.18 37.06
CA LEU A 705 -14.19 27.58 35.87
C LEU A 705 -15.36 26.62 35.60
N GLN A 706 -15.19 25.32 35.84
CA GLN A 706 -16.25 24.33 35.72
C GLN A 706 -17.33 24.53 36.78
N CYS A 707 -16.94 24.76 38.04
CA CYS A 707 -17.87 25.09 39.12
C CYS A 707 -18.66 26.37 38.83
N TYR A 708 -17.96 27.43 38.40
CA TYR A 708 -18.56 28.70 37.98
C TYR A 708 -19.60 28.48 36.87
N ALA A 709 -19.24 27.75 35.81
CA ALA A 709 -20.13 27.50 34.68
C ALA A 709 -21.39 26.72 35.07
N LYS A 710 -21.25 25.72 35.95
CA LYS A 710 -22.37 24.92 36.47
C LYS A 710 -23.28 25.74 37.38
N ALA A 711 -22.73 26.56 38.29
CA ALA A 711 -23.50 27.45 39.14
C ALA A 711 -24.26 28.51 38.31
N ALA A 712 -23.59 29.11 37.31
CA ALA A 712 -24.18 30.08 36.39
C ALA A 712 -25.34 29.48 35.58
N LEU A 713 -25.19 28.24 35.10
CA LEU A 713 -26.25 27.51 34.40
C LEU A 713 -27.41 27.18 35.35
N ALA A 714 -27.11 26.74 36.56
CA ALA A 714 -28.13 26.42 37.57
C ALA A 714 -29.01 27.63 37.91
N LEU A 715 -28.43 28.82 38.07
CA LEU A 715 -29.16 30.07 38.29
C LEU A 715 -30.14 30.42 37.16
N LYS A 716 -29.87 29.96 35.93
CA LYS A 716 -30.73 30.20 34.76
C LYS A 716 -31.79 29.11 34.54
N GLY A 717 -31.88 28.11 35.42
CA GLY A 717 -32.83 27.01 35.30
C GLY A 717 -32.22 25.69 34.82
N GLY A 718 -30.90 25.56 34.83
CA GLY A 718 -30.19 24.30 34.62
C GLY A 718 -30.18 23.83 33.16
N PRO A 719 -30.05 22.50 32.91
CA PRO A 719 -29.86 21.96 31.56
C PRO A 719 -30.94 22.30 30.53
N ARG A 720 -32.17 22.64 30.95
CA ARG A 720 -33.22 23.11 30.02
C ARG A 720 -32.85 24.44 29.37
N TYR A 721 -32.23 25.35 30.14
CA TYR A 721 -31.86 26.68 29.64
C TYR A 721 -30.79 26.62 28.55
N MET A 722 -29.80 25.73 28.68
CA MET A 722 -28.75 25.59 27.66
C MET A 722 -29.20 24.87 26.39
N ASN A 723 -30.27 24.08 26.44
CA ASN A 723 -30.70 23.23 25.32
C ASN A 723 -31.86 23.83 24.50
N SER A 724 -32.58 24.84 25.02
CA SER A 724 -33.79 25.36 24.36
C SER A 724 -33.92 26.90 24.45
N PRO A 725 -33.54 27.64 23.39
CA PRO A 725 -32.64 27.24 22.30
C PRO A 725 -31.22 26.87 22.79
N PRO A 726 -30.40 26.18 21.98
CA PRO A 726 -29.01 25.89 22.29
C PRO A 726 -28.22 27.17 22.61
N ARG A 727 -27.54 27.19 23.75
CA ARG A 727 -26.73 28.32 24.22
C ARG A 727 -25.34 27.89 24.61
N GLN A 728 -24.42 28.85 24.60
CA GLN A 728 -23.10 28.71 25.21
C GLN A 728 -22.87 29.82 26.25
N LEU A 729 -21.99 29.53 27.19
CA LEU A 729 -21.52 30.48 28.20
C LEU A 729 -20.21 31.08 27.72
N GLU A 730 -20.15 32.41 27.58
CA GLU A 730 -18.91 33.14 27.35
C GLU A 730 -18.40 33.72 28.67
N ILE A 731 -17.17 33.35 29.05
CA ILE A 731 -16.44 33.88 30.20
C ILE A 731 -15.41 34.88 29.66
N ILE A 732 -15.49 36.11 30.16
CA ILE A 732 -14.65 37.24 29.75
C ILE A 732 -13.61 37.46 30.83
N LEU A 733 -12.35 37.44 30.41
CA LEU A 733 -11.19 37.64 31.24
C LEU A 733 -10.51 38.96 30.91
N GLU A 734 -9.97 39.62 31.93
CA GLU A 734 -9.05 40.75 31.78
C GLU A 734 -7.62 40.26 32.05
N CYS A 735 -6.67 40.73 31.24
CA CYS A 735 -5.26 40.39 31.42
C CYS A 735 -4.60 41.30 32.44
N ARG A 736 -4.09 40.71 33.54
CA ARG A 736 -3.36 41.44 34.60
C ARG A 736 -1.85 41.48 34.39
N HIS A 737 -1.35 40.78 33.37
CA HIS A 737 0.06 40.75 33.05
C HIS A 737 0.57 42.12 32.59
N THR A 738 1.72 42.51 33.13
CA THR A 738 2.52 43.65 32.69
C THR A 738 3.92 43.18 32.35
N ARG A 739 4.49 43.79 31.31
CA ARG A 739 5.80 43.40 30.77
C ARG A 739 6.89 43.50 31.85
N GLY A 740 7.60 42.40 32.11
CA GLY A 740 8.67 42.33 33.10
C GLY A 740 8.31 41.56 34.38
N CYS A 741 7.03 41.28 34.60
CA CYS A 741 6.55 40.44 35.70
C CYS A 741 6.67 38.94 35.35
N SER A 742 6.84 38.09 36.37
CA SER A 742 6.79 36.63 36.17
C SER A 742 5.38 36.20 35.74
N LEU A 743 5.28 35.38 34.68
CA LEU A 743 4.02 34.78 34.24
C LEU A 743 3.60 33.68 35.22
N ASP A 744 2.79 34.05 36.21
CA ASP A 744 2.15 33.13 37.14
C ASP A 744 0.77 32.69 36.57
N PRO A 745 0.61 31.41 36.18
CA PRO A 745 -0.66 30.89 35.67
C PRO A 745 -1.85 31.09 36.61
N ALA A 746 -1.65 31.25 37.91
CA ALA A 746 -2.73 31.46 38.87
C ALA A 746 -3.31 32.88 38.82
N SER A 747 -2.52 33.89 38.41
CA SER A 747 -2.90 35.31 38.53
C SER A 747 -2.74 36.12 37.23
N THR A 748 -2.42 35.46 36.11
CA THR A 748 -2.19 36.14 34.81
C THR A 748 -3.44 36.83 34.30
N PHE A 749 -4.62 36.28 34.58
CA PHE A 749 -5.91 36.82 34.17
C PHE A 749 -6.87 36.91 35.36
N GLU A 750 -7.88 37.76 35.24
CA GLU A 750 -9.00 37.86 36.18
C GLU A 750 -10.31 37.66 35.43
N LEU A 751 -11.28 36.97 36.05
CA LEU A 751 -12.62 36.82 35.52
C LEU A 751 -13.43 38.06 35.84
N VAL A 752 -13.81 38.83 34.82
CA VAL A 752 -14.52 40.10 34.97
C VAL A 752 -16.02 39.98 34.72
N GLN A 753 -16.43 39.13 33.77
CA GLN A 753 -17.84 38.96 33.44
C GLN A 753 -18.10 37.60 32.78
N SER A 754 -19.36 37.15 32.80
CA SER A 754 -19.84 36.11 31.89
C SER A 754 -21.16 36.52 31.24
N ARG A 755 -21.39 36.09 30.00
CA ARG A 755 -22.66 36.29 29.29
C ARG A 755 -23.11 35.03 28.55
N TRP A 756 -24.39 34.99 28.22
CA TRP A 756 -25.01 33.90 27.46
C TRP A 756 -25.23 34.35 26.03
N GLU A 757 -24.87 33.52 25.07
CA GLU A 757 -25.15 33.72 23.65
C GLU A 757 -25.79 32.45 23.07
N THR A 758 -26.75 32.60 22.16
CA THR A 758 -27.33 31.46 21.45
C THR A 758 -26.35 30.94 20.40
N ILE A 759 -26.43 29.65 20.08
CA ILE A 759 -25.59 29.08 19.01
C ILE A 759 -25.91 29.72 17.65
N GLU A 760 -27.15 30.15 17.45
CA GLU A 760 -27.56 30.90 16.26
C GLU A 760 -26.87 32.26 16.19
N GLU A 761 -26.89 33.04 17.28
CA GLU A 761 -26.16 34.31 17.39
C GLU A 761 -24.66 34.12 17.13
N TYR A 762 -24.04 33.08 17.71
CA TYR A 762 -22.62 32.79 17.50
C TYR A 762 -22.31 32.44 16.04
N THR A 763 -23.14 31.59 15.42
CA THR A 763 -22.93 31.11 14.04
C THR A 763 -23.38 32.10 12.97
N SER A 764 -24.02 33.22 13.35
CA SER A 764 -24.32 34.32 12.43
C SER A 764 -23.06 34.97 11.81
N THR A 765 -21.91 34.84 12.48
CA THR A 765 -20.62 35.33 11.96
C THR A 765 -19.88 34.23 11.18
N PRO A 766 -19.17 34.56 10.08
CA PRO A 766 -18.39 33.56 9.32
C PRO A 766 -17.36 32.80 10.18
N LEU A 767 -16.73 33.50 11.14
CA LEU A 767 -15.75 32.90 12.05
C LEU A 767 -16.42 31.98 13.08
N GLY A 768 -17.57 32.38 13.64
CA GLY A 768 -18.35 31.54 14.54
C GLY A 768 -18.88 30.28 13.86
N ALA A 769 -19.43 30.41 12.64
CA ALA A 769 -19.87 29.26 11.83
C ALA A 769 -18.73 28.29 11.49
N PHE A 770 -17.52 28.81 11.23
CA PHE A 770 -16.33 27.99 10.99
C PHE A 770 -15.89 27.25 12.25
N ASN A 771 -15.77 27.96 13.38
CA ASN A 771 -15.36 27.39 14.67
C ASN A 771 -16.36 26.34 15.16
N TRP A 772 -17.66 26.60 15.03
CA TRP A 772 -18.71 25.66 15.40
C TRP A 772 -18.69 24.38 14.55
N ARG A 773 -18.43 24.48 13.24
CA ARG A 773 -18.24 23.31 12.37
C ARG A 773 -16.98 22.53 12.71
N ARG A 774 -15.87 23.20 13.01
CA ARG A 774 -14.61 22.56 13.39
C ARG A 774 -14.72 21.78 14.72
N SER A 775 -15.58 22.20 15.64
CA SER A 775 -15.74 21.54 16.95
C SER A 775 -16.65 20.30 16.92
N VAL A 776 -17.22 19.92 15.76
CA VAL A 776 -18.14 18.76 15.65
C VAL A 776 -17.54 17.49 16.23
N GLY A 777 -16.29 17.16 15.87
CA GLY A 777 -15.64 15.94 16.38
C GLY A 777 -15.42 15.95 17.90
N SER A 778 -15.08 17.10 18.48
CA SER A 778 -14.94 17.25 19.95
C SER A 778 -16.30 17.16 20.65
N ARG A 779 -17.37 17.72 20.06
CA ARG A 779 -18.74 17.64 20.60
C ARG A 779 -19.27 16.22 20.58
N GLU A 780 -19.10 15.51 19.47
CA GLU A 780 -19.48 14.09 19.37
C GLU A 780 -18.63 13.21 20.29
N GLY A 781 -17.33 13.51 20.43
CA GLY A 781 -16.43 12.83 21.36
C GLY A 781 -16.91 12.92 22.80
N ALA A 782 -17.18 14.14 23.26
CA ALA A 782 -17.70 14.36 24.61
C ALA A 782 -19.08 13.73 24.81
N GLN A 783 -19.98 13.80 23.81
CA GLN A 783 -21.28 13.14 23.88
C GLN A 783 -21.15 11.61 24.03
N ARG A 784 -20.19 10.98 23.34
CA ARG A 784 -19.91 9.54 23.49
C ARG A 784 -19.33 9.19 24.85
N GLU A 785 -18.43 10.02 25.38
CA GLU A 785 -17.77 9.78 26.66
C GLU A 785 -18.75 9.82 27.84
N TYR A 786 -19.63 10.82 27.89
CA TYR A 786 -20.51 11.05 29.05
C TYR A 786 -21.95 10.53 28.84
N GLY A 787 -22.35 10.25 27.61
CA GLY A 787 -23.74 9.90 27.25
C GLY A 787 -24.24 8.56 27.79
N HIS A 788 -23.37 7.75 28.40
CA HIS A 788 -23.73 6.47 29.02
C HIS A 788 -24.38 6.63 30.40
N ASP A 789 -24.19 7.75 31.10
CA ASP A 789 -24.83 7.99 32.39
C ASP A 789 -26.31 8.41 32.17
N PRO A 790 -27.30 7.72 32.75
CA PRO A 790 -28.72 8.04 32.57
C PRO A 790 -29.11 9.43 33.12
N ARG A 791 -28.28 10.03 33.98
CA ARG A 791 -28.46 11.39 34.48
C ARG A 791 -27.92 12.42 33.49
N PHE A 792 -27.12 12.05 32.50
CA PHE A 792 -26.52 13.00 31.58
C PHE A 792 -27.58 13.83 30.83
N ALA A 793 -27.42 15.15 30.84
CA ALA A 793 -28.38 16.14 30.34
C ALA A 793 -27.87 16.93 29.13
N GLY A 794 -26.61 16.75 28.74
CA GLY A 794 -25.96 17.42 27.62
C GLY A 794 -24.62 18.06 27.97
N MET A 795 -23.92 18.58 26.97
CA MET A 795 -22.64 19.27 27.12
C MET A 795 -22.84 20.78 27.09
N LEU A 796 -22.47 21.49 28.16
CA LEU A 796 -22.43 22.95 28.17
C LEU A 796 -21.19 23.42 27.40
N SER A 797 -21.38 24.15 26.31
CA SER A 797 -20.30 24.82 25.59
C SER A 797 -19.85 26.05 26.38
N VAL A 798 -18.56 26.11 26.72
CA VAL A 798 -17.97 27.25 27.42
C VAL A 798 -16.84 27.83 26.59
N LYS A 799 -16.93 29.13 26.34
CA LYS A 799 -15.95 29.92 25.57
C LYS A 799 -15.29 30.90 26.53
N VAL A 800 -13.97 30.92 26.56
CA VAL A 800 -13.17 31.84 27.36
C VAL A 800 -12.51 32.84 26.42
N VAL A 801 -12.74 34.12 26.66
CA VAL A 801 -12.19 35.23 25.86
C VAL A 801 -11.41 36.18 26.75
N VAL A 802 -10.36 36.78 26.19
CA VAL A 802 -9.63 37.86 26.86
C VAL A 802 -10.08 39.16 26.22
N GLU A 803 -10.52 40.12 27.02
CA GLU A 803 -10.96 41.42 26.52
C GLU A 803 -9.85 42.08 25.69
N GLY A 804 -10.18 42.56 24.49
CA GLY A 804 -9.20 43.15 23.57
C GLY A 804 -8.32 42.17 22.81
N PHE A 805 -8.54 40.85 22.94
CA PHE A 805 -7.83 39.81 22.18
C PHE A 805 -8.83 38.93 21.41
N THR A 806 -8.70 38.91 20.08
CA THR A 806 -9.70 38.25 19.21
C THR A 806 -9.73 36.71 19.32
N PRO A 807 -8.60 35.99 19.47
CA PRO A 807 -8.63 34.53 19.61
C PRO A 807 -9.31 34.08 20.90
N THR A 808 -10.15 33.05 20.79
CA THR A 808 -10.96 32.53 21.89
C THR A 808 -10.54 31.10 22.21
N SER A 809 -10.47 30.75 23.49
CA SER A 809 -10.29 29.37 23.96
C SER A 809 -11.63 28.82 24.46
N GLY A 810 -11.75 27.52 24.70
CA GLY A 810 -13.02 26.95 25.18
C GLY A 810 -13.03 25.44 25.26
N GLY A 811 -14.08 24.92 25.89
CA GLY A 811 -14.28 23.49 26.14
C GLY A 811 -15.76 23.13 26.32
N PHE A 812 -16.00 21.86 26.61
CA PHE A 812 -17.35 21.33 26.83
C PHE A 812 -17.41 20.72 28.23
N PHE A 813 -18.35 21.18 29.06
CA PHE A 813 -18.54 20.67 30.42
C PHE A 813 -19.79 19.80 30.51
N PRO A 814 -19.68 18.54 30.94
CA PRO A 814 -20.82 17.64 31.03
C PRO A 814 -21.80 18.12 32.11
N GLN A 815 -23.09 18.08 31.80
CA GLN A 815 -24.17 18.43 32.70
C GLN A 815 -25.00 17.19 33.02
N TYR A 816 -25.42 17.07 34.27
CA TYR A 816 -26.25 15.96 34.74
C TYR A 816 -27.55 16.50 35.34
N ARG A 817 -28.65 15.77 35.17
CA ARG A 817 -29.92 16.00 35.86
C ARG A 817 -29.68 15.71 37.34
N ARG A 818 -29.96 16.69 38.19
CA ARG A 818 -29.74 16.60 39.64
C ARG A 818 -30.54 15.45 40.25
N SER A 819 -29.92 14.73 41.20
CA SER A 819 -30.66 13.95 42.18
C SER A 819 -31.12 14.92 43.28
N ALA A 820 -32.42 14.96 43.59
CA ALA A 820 -33.01 15.88 44.55
C ALA A 820 -32.79 15.63 46.08
N PRO A 821 -32.15 14.55 46.60
CA PRO A 821 -32.19 14.26 48.04
C PRO A 821 -31.63 15.36 48.95
N PHE A 822 -30.45 15.92 48.65
CA PHE A 822 -29.77 16.86 49.55
C PHE A 822 -30.50 18.20 49.73
N LEU A 823 -31.16 18.70 48.68
CA LEU A 823 -31.94 19.95 48.75
C LEU A 823 -33.25 19.77 49.53
N GLN A 824 -33.76 18.53 49.61
CA GLN A 824 -34.91 18.19 50.46
C GLN A 824 -34.52 18.13 51.93
N ASP A 825 -33.32 17.62 52.25
CA ASP A 825 -32.82 17.48 53.62
C ASP A 825 -32.48 18.83 54.28
N LEU A 826 -32.01 19.82 53.51
CA LEU A 826 -31.62 21.13 54.03
C LEU A 826 -32.79 22.06 54.44
N HIS A 827 -34.05 21.78 54.06
CA HIS A 827 -35.21 22.66 54.28
C HIS A 827 -35.01 24.11 53.77
N VAL A 828 -34.33 24.26 52.62
CA VAL A 828 -33.92 25.57 52.09
C VAL A 828 -34.92 26.05 51.02
N SER A 829 -35.32 27.33 51.08
CA SER A 829 -36.25 27.90 50.09
C SER A 829 -35.61 28.03 48.69
N ALA A 830 -36.41 28.09 47.63
CA ALA A 830 -35.90 28.34 46.28
C ALA A 830 -35.18 29.69 46.13
N GLU A 831 -35.50 30.67 46.98
CA GLU A 831 -34.79 31.94 47.08
C GLU A 831 -33.39 31.75 47.70
N ASP A 832 -33.30 30.98 48.78
CA ASP A 832 -32.03 30.70 49.44
C ASP A 832 -31.09 29.87 48.56
N ILE A 833 -31.60 28.89 47.80
CA ILE A 833 -30.78 28.14 46.82
C ILE A 833 -30.20 29.08 45.76
N ARG A 834 -30.98 30.08 45.30
CA ARG A 834 -30.49 31.08 44.35
C ARG A 834 -29.40 31.95 44.96
N LYS A 835 -29.56 32.38 46.21
CA LYS A 835 -28.52 33.11 46.95
C LYS A 835 -27.26 32.28 47.15
N MET A 836 -27.39 31.01 47.52
CA MET A 836 -26.25 30.09 47.65
C MET A 836 -25.51 29.87 46.32
N LEU A 837 -26.23 29.73 45.20
CA LEU A 837 -25.61 29.63 43.87
C LEU A 837 -24.91 30.93 43.46
N ALA A 838 -25.45 32.09 43.84
CA ALA A 838 -24.79 33.38 43.64
C ALA A 838 -23.50 33.48 44.47
N ASP A 839 -23.52 33.00 45.71
CA ASP A 839 -22.34 32.92 46.57
C ASP A 839 -21.26 32.00 45.99
N VAL A 840 -21.64 30.88 45.35
CA VAL A 840 -20.67 30.02 44.63
C VAL A 840 -20.00 30.77 43.48
N LEU A 841 -20.72 31.63 42.75
CA LEU A 841 -20.10 32.47 41.72
C LEU A 841 -19.11 33.47 42.32
N VAL A 842 -19.48 34.12 43.43
CA VAL A 842 -18.59 35.02 44.17
C VAL A 842 -17.33 34.29 44.62
N LEU A 843 -17.46 33.11 45.24
CA LEU A 843 -16.32 32.30 45.66
C LEU A 843 -15.41 31.91 44.48
N CYS A 844 -15.97 31.54 43.32
CA CYS A 844 -15.17 31.22 42.14
C CYS A 844 -14.39 32.43 41.62
N VAL A 845 -15.02 33.60 41.53
CA VAL A 845 -14.39 34.85 41.09
C VAL A 845 -13.31 35.28 42.07
N SER A 846 -13.59 35.26 43.37
CA SER A 846 -12.65 35.63 44.43
C SER A 846 -11.48 34.66 44.52
N SER A 847 -11.71 33.36 44.27
CA SER A 847 -10.65 32.36 44.18
C SER A 847 -9.66 32.68 43.04
N ILE A 848 -10.16 32.97 41.84
CA ILE A 848 -9.34 33.39 40.70
C ILE A 848 -8.59 34.68 41.02
N ARG A 849 -9.28 35.68 41.59
CA ARG A 849 -8.69 36.98 41.94
C ARG A 849 -7.56 36.86 42.96
N LEU A 850 -7.71 35.98 43.94
CA LEU A 850 -6.72 35.71 44.98
C LEU A 850 -5.60 34.77 44.52
N GLY A 851 -5.69 34.21 43.31
CA GLY A 851 -4.71 33.26 42.78
C GLY A 851 -4.73 31.92 43.53
N LEU A 852 -5.91 31.44 43.92
CA LEU A 852 -6.14 30.22 44.69
C LEU A 852 -6.72 29.08 43.84
N PRO A 853 -5.99 28.54 42.84
CA PRO A 853 -6.54 27.48 42.00
C PRO A 853 -6.99 26.28 42.83
N LEU A 854 -8.24 25.88 42.62
CA LEU A 854 -8.84 24.73 43.26
C LEU A 854 -8.44 23.47 42.49
N GLN A 855 -7.92 22.46 43.18
CA GLN A 855 -7.66 21.14 42.59
C GLN A 855 -8.15 20.01 43.49
N PRO A 856 -8.60 18.87 42.92
CA PRO A 856 -8.92 17.68 43.68
C PRO A 856 -7.65 17.09 44.30
N ILE A 857 -7.77 16.60 45.54
CA ILE A 857 -6.69 15.92 46.26
C ILE A 857 -7.04 14.47 46.55
N GLN A 858 -6.02 13.62 46.63
CA GLN A 858 -6.18 12.22 47.02
C GLN A 858 -6.40 12.13 48.54
N THR A 859 -7.52 11.55 48.93
CA THR A 859 -7.82 11.18 50.32
C THR A 859 -7.71 9.66 50.49
N PRO A 860 -7.60 9.16 51.73
CA PRO A 860 -7.60 7.71 51.99
C PRO A 860 -8.84 6.97 51.43
N GLN A 861 -9.94 7.69 51.14
CA GLN A 861 -11.20 7.16 50.62
C GLN A 861 -11.35 7.30 49.10
N GLY A 862 -10.38 7.90 48.39
CA GLY A 862 -10.44 8.14 46.94
C GLY A 862 -10.03 9.57 46.57
N VAL A 863 -10.34 10.02 45.34
CA VAL A 863 -10.16 11.44 44.99
C VAL A 863 -11.28 12.24 45.66
N SER A 864 -10.94 13.29 46.41
CA SER A 864 -11.94 14.19 47.02
C SER A 864 -12.82 14.82 45.95
N PHE A 865 -14.15 14.73 46.13
CA PHE A 865 -15.12 15.39 45.24
C PHE A 865 -15.12 16.91 45.39
N ALA A 866 -14.68 17.44 46.54
CA ALA A 866 -14.47 18.88 46.72
C ALA A 866 -12.99 19.22 46.51
N ALA A 867 -12.72 20.02 45.47
CA ALA A 867 -11.41 20.61 45.24
C ALA A 867 -11.02 21.53 46.41
N VAL A 868 -9.73 21.55 46.75
CA VAL A 868 -9.17 22.38 47.84
C VAL A 868 -8.34 23.53 47.25
N PRO A 869 -8.26 24.69 47.93
CA PRO A 869 -7.41 25.79 47.47
C PRO A 869 -5.94 25.43 47.61
N GLY A 870 -5.17 25.79 46.58
CA GLY A 870 -3.72 25.69 46.59
C GLY A 870 -3.06 26.96 46.10
N ARG A 871 -1.73 26.97 46.11
CA ARG A 871 -0.91 28.03 45.50
C ARG A 871 0.06 27.41 44.50
N LEU A 872 0.42 28.18 43.47
CA LEU A 872 1.50 27.78 42.56
C LEU A 872 2.85 28.22 43.12
N VAL A 873 3.76 27.27 43.27
CA VAL A 873 5.15 27.50 43.69
C VAL A 873 6.08 27.13 42.56
N ARG A 874 7.05 28.02 42.28
CA ARG A 874 8.01 27.81 41.21
C ARG A 874 9.24 27.06 41.72
N THR A 875 9.40 25.80 41.32
CA THR A 875 10.60 25.01 41.62
C THR A 875 11.20 24.46 40.32
N ASN A 876 12.54 24.51 40.18
CA ASN A 876 13.25 24.06 38.97
C ASN A 876 12.70 24.63 37.64
N LYS A 877 12.34 25.92 37.63
CA LYS A 877 11.74 26.64 36.48
C LYS A 877 10.36 26.12 36.04
N ARG A 878 9.71 25.25 36.83
CA ARG A 878 8.33 24.77 36.60
C ARG A 878 7.40 25.27 37.70
N TRP A 879 6.15 25.51 37.35
CA TRP A 879 5.09 25.80 38.31
C TRP A 879 4.54 24.48 38.85
N ASN A 880 4.50 24.34 40.17
CA ASN A 880 3.93 23.19 40.86
C ASN A 880 2.83 23.67 41.79
N TRP A 881 1.70 22.97 41.79
CA TRP A 881 0.59 23.27 42.68
C TRP A 881 0.82 22.63 44.04
N GLU A 882 0.70 23.42 45.11
CA GLU A 882 0.78 22.98 46.50
C GLU A 882 -0.56 23.24 47.22
N PRO A 883 -1.17 22.24 47.88
CA PRO A 883 -2.41 22.43 48.62
C PRO A 883 -2.16 23.31 49.86
N LEU A 884 -3.09 24.24 50.14
CA LEU A 884 -3.08 25.03 51.37
C LEU A 884 -3.76 24.29 52.54
N LEU A 885 -4.57 23.28 52.25
CA LEU A 885 -5.25 22.47 53.25
C LEU A 885 -5.33 20.99 52.84
N ARG A 886 -5.32 20.09 53.83
CA ARG A 886 -5.32 18.63 53.64
C ARG A 886 -6.70 18.04 53.35
N SER A 887 -7.75 18.63 53.91
CA SER A 887 -9.15 18.35 53.61
C SER A 887 -10.00 19.47 54.16
N TRP A 888 -11.20 19.65 53.61
CA TRP A 888 -12.14 20.65 54.10
C TRP A 888 -12.62 20.33 55.51
N GLU A 889 -12.87 19.05 55.81
CA GLU A 889 -13.31 18.57 57.12
C GLU A 889 -12.30 18.92 58.21
N ALA A 890 -11.02 18.63 57.99
CA ALA A 890 -9.97 18.93 58.97
C ALA A 890 -9.71 20.44 59.13
N TYR A 891 -9.91 21.23 58.06
CA TYR A 891 -9.74 22.67 58.11
C TYR A 891 -10.88 23.39 58.84
N LEU A 892 -12.12 22.91 58.66
CA LEU A 892 -13.31 23.50 59.28
C LEU A 892 -13.48 23.08 60.76
N GLU A 893 -13.00 21.90 61.14
CA GLU A 893 -13.00 21.40 62.53
C GLU A 893 -11.80 21.88 63.37
N GLY A 894 -10.66 22.22 62.73
CA GLY A 894 -9.42 22.62 63.40
C GLY A 894 -9.26 24.14 63.63
N PRO A 895 -8.15 24.60 64.24
CA PRO A 895 -7.85 26.02 64.34
C PRO A 895 -7.61 26.61 62.94
N ARG A 896 -8.58 27.40 62.45
CA ARG A 896 -8.45 28.20 61.22
C ARG A 896 -7.16 29.02 61.30
N GLY A 897 -6.38 29.03 60.22
CA GLY A 897 -5.01 29.55 60.29
C GLY A 897 -4.36 29.89 58.96
N VAL A 898 -5.09 29.80 57.85
CA VAL A 898 -4.61 30.25 56.54
C VAL A 898 -5.40 31.50 56.17
N GLN A 899 -4.85 32.66 56.52
CA GLN A 899 -5.53 33.96 56.40
C GLN A 899 -6.16 34.21 55.02
N THR A 900 -5.51 33.77 53.94
CA THR A 900 -6.03 33.90 52.57
C THR A 900 -7.26 33.03 52.33
N VAL A 901 -7.30 31.81 52.88
CA VAL A 901 -8.46 30.92 52.81
C VAL A 901 -9.58 31.46 53.68
N ASP A 902 -9.26 31.96 54.88
CA ASP A 902 -10.25 32.56 55.78
C ASP A 902 -10.89 33.82 55.17
N SER A 903 -10.10 34.66 54.51
CA SER A 903 -10.61 35.83 53.77
C SER A 903 -11.44 35.45 52.55
N TRP A 904 -11.15 34.30 51.93
CA TRP A 904 -11.87 33.83 50.75
C TRP A 904 -13.23 33.23 51.11
N ILE A 905 -13.30 32.36 52.12
CA ILE A 905 -14.57 31.76 52.56
C ILE A 905 -15.44 32.73 53.35
N GLY A 906 -14.86 33.81 53.86
CA GLY A 906 -15.54 34.91 54.56
C GLY A 906 -15.72 36.17 53.71
N ASP A 907 -15.70 36.05 52.38
CA ASP A 907 -15.83 37.20 51.47
C ASP A 907 -17.10 38.01 51.80
N PRO A 908 -17.00 39.33 52.06
CA PRO A 908 -18.14 40.16 52.42
C PRO A 908 -19.19 40.28 51.31
N ALA A 909 -18.86 39.89 50.08
CA ALA A 909 -19.80 39.85 48.95
C ALA A 909 -20.74 38.62 48.96
N LEU A 910 -20.58 37.68 49.90
CA LEU A 910 -21.49 36.55 50.09
C LEU A 910 -22.85 37.02 50.65
N GLN A 911 -23.93 36.64 49.98
CA GLN A 911 -25.29 37.15 50.19
C GLN A 911 -26.21 36.12 50.86
N SER A 912 -25.88 34.83 50.87
CA SER A 912 -26.76 33.80 51.43
C SER A 912 -26.77 33.75 52.95
N GLY A 913 -25.72 34.26 53.60
CA GLY A 913 -25.53 34.17 55.06
C GLY A 913 -25.42 32.73 55.59
N ARG A 914 -25.21 31.75 54.70
CA ARG A 914 -25.10 30.33 55.05
C ARG A 914 -23.66 29.97 55.44
N PRO A 915 -23.48 28.99 56.35
CA PRO A 915 -22.16 28.45 56.65
C PRO A 915 -21.48 27.90 55.39
N PHE A 916 -20.16 28.06 55.29
CA PHE A 916 -19.39 27.61 54.14
C PHE A 916 -19.53 26.10 53.90
N GLU A 917 -19.76 25.31 54.95
CA GLU A 917 -20.05 23.88 54.90
C GLU A 917 -21.23 23.57 53.96
N GLN A 918 -22.29 24.40 54.00
CA GLN A 918 -23.47 24.22 53.16
C GLN A 918 -23.19 24.62 51.71
N LEU A 919 -22.40 25.67 51.49
CA LEU A 919 -21.94 26.08 50.16
C LEU A 919 -21.01 25.03 49.54
N LEU A 920 -20.11 24.45 50.34
CA LEU A 920 -19.20 23.39 49.94
C LEU A 920 -19.96 22.12 49.54
N GLN A 921 -20.99 21.77 50.28
CA GLN A 921 -21.84 20.63 49.93
C GLN A 921 -22.65 20.90 48.65
N LEU A 922 -23.13 22.13 48.43
CA LEU A 922 -23.73 22.53 47.15
C LEU A 922 -22.74 22.44 45.99
N ILE A 923 -21.48 22.84 46.19
CA ILE A 923 -20.40 22.71 45.20
C ILE A 923 -20.13 21.25 44.83
N ARG A 924 -20.17 20.33 45.80
CA ARG A 924 -19.99 18.87 45.56
C ARG A 924 -21.08 18.28 44.67
N GLU A 925 -22.29 18.82 44.76
CA GLU A 925 -23.47 18.37 44.00
C GLU A 925 -23.61 19.06 42.63
N LEU A 926 -22.84 20.12 42.36
CA LEU A 926 -22.76 20.80 41.06
C LEU A 926 -21.83 20.03 40.12
#